data_AF-A0A3E5EC98-F1
#
_entry.id   AF-A0A3E5EC98-F1
#
_cell.length_a   1.000
_cell.length_b   1.000
_cell.length_c   1.000
_cell.angle_alpha   90.00
_cell.angle_beta   90.00
_cell.angle_gamma   90.00
#
_symmetry.space_group_name_H-M   'P 1'
#
loop_
_entity.id
_entity.type
_entity.pdbx_description
1 polymer ?
#
loop_
_entity_poly.entity_id
_entity_poly.type
_entity_poly.pdbx_seq_one_letter_code
_entity_poly.pdbx_strand_id
1 'polypeptide(L)'
;MRKKRLMELKPLKVMNRHIADAKKTEISLSTLEKQRGEPGKYRMYCRAAVEKGILKVYLFAVTDIEENINFPRYRLFISRKERRFITYDEKLKKWRKALLESILWDVRTNLGNIYVNGRDTKIIQKYLKTMQPAIRALEEFQANIRKEQRIRHDKKLTDSWDQVMKTVSGLPKNWIGWVSKYGITEHYIFYKYQKNGATEGYCTYCKKHVPIRSPKYNQKGQCNVCGQPITFRSVGKSGRFCTKWYRVYLIQRRRKTSGFVLRIFYARTWYKKGGYTDCETTCHEEQRRIFSANGKEISNFVYDLFKQREMRWISCRSSWYYTCCDSQYKGMVYPYTLSDLSRHELKETGLREYALGQKKIDPGKYLYLWKTYPVLEQIVKAGLFQLVDDVLDHRAADAIKRKGRKPTEFLSVDKKEFRRLRDMNGGVKELKWLQLEKSTGKTIGDEEICWMVKEGFEPNDLKFVLDQMSICQIRHYLVKQSEKSGDDISHVLQVWNDYLSMAKRLGMDIHDSIIYRTRDLQLRHKEAVLKIEEMKRGIRRRELEEKYVGFQKHLIDLKEKYEFSDGEYQVIAPKSIDDILYEGDTLHHCVNKTDTYFDRIVSKESYILFLREKENPKVPFYTLEVEPDGTIRQKRAEFNRQNKDIDKVTSFLTLWQKEIQKRLTKKDRKSTEESRKLRQQNYQEIRDKHVVVHGGTFAGELLADLLEKDLMDLPVESAENEESPTEIAA
;
A
#
# COMPACT_ATOMS: atom_id res chain seq x y z
N MET A 1 -15.23 -52.26 -20.48
CA MET A 1 -16.71 -52.30 -20.34
C MET A 1 -17.41 -51.61 -21.52
N ARG A 2 -18.11 -52.36 -22.38
CA ARG A 2 -18.94 -51.81 -23.47
C ARG A 2 -20.38 -51.64 -22.99
N LYS A 3 -20.95 -50.43 -23.07
CA LYS A 3 -22.28 -50.07 -22.52
C LYS A 3 -23.41 -50.99 -23.01
N LYS A 4 -23.45 -51.30 -24.32
CA LYS A 4 -24.46 -52.21 -24.92
C LYS A 4 -24.47 -53.59 -24.24
N ARG A 5 -23.28 -54.18 -24.03
CA ARG A 5 -23.11 -55.46 -23.34
C ARG A 5 -23.47 -55.43 -21.84
N LEU A 6 -23.43 -54.26 -21.19
CA LEU A 6 -23.84 -54.13 -19.79
C LEU A 6 -25.37 -54.15 -19.64
N MET A 7 -26.09 -53.62 -20.62
CA MET A 7 -27.57 -53.63 -20.62
C MET A 7 -28.14 -55.02 -20.91
N GLU A 8 -27.39 -55.87 -21.62
CA GLU A 8 -27.72 -57.27 -21.91
C GLU A 8 -27.56 -58.19 -20.68
N LEU A 9 -26.95 -57.72 -19.58
CA LEU A 9 -26.80 -58.52 -18.35
C LEU A 9 -28.15 -58.70 -17.66
N LYS A 10 -28.38 -59.89 -17.07
CA LYS A 10 -29.67 -60.22 -16.43
C LYS A 10 -30.03 -59.17 -15.37
N PRO A 11 -31.21 -58.52 -15.44
CA PRO A 11 -31.60 -57.51 -14.46
C PRO A 11 -31.83 -58.14 -13.09
N LEU A 12 -31.42 -57.45 -12.04
CA LEU A 12 -31.79 -57.78 -10.66
C LEU A 12 -33.14 -57.15 -10.37
N LYS A 13 -34.05 -57.93 -9.78
CA LYS A 13 -35.35 -57.46 -9.30
C LYS A 13 -35.23 -57.08 -7.82
N VAL A 14 -36.04 -56.11 -7.40
CA VAL A 14 -36.27 -55.83 -5.98
C VAL A 14 -36.88 -57.06 -5.32
N MET A 15 -36.61 -57.29 -4.02
CA MET A 15 -37.17 -58.44 -3.30
C MET A 15 -38.59 -58.11 -2.81
N ASN A 16 -39.50 -59.07 -2.86
CA ASN A 16 -40.89 -58.88 -2.38
C ASN A 16 -40.95 -58.36 -0.94
N ARG A 17 -40.04 -58.81 -0.07
CA ARG A 17 -39.92 -58.28 1.30
C ARG A 17 -39.59 -56.78 1.36
N HIS A 18 -38.73 -56.28 0.46
CA HIS A 18 -38.40 -54.84 0.43
C HIS A 18 -39.55 -54.02 -0.13
N ILE A 19 -40.38 -54.59 -1.02
CA ILE A 19 -41.64 -53.97 -1.48
C ILE A 19 -42.62 -53.87 -0.30
N ALA A 20 -42.79 -54.97 0.46
CA ALA A 20 -43.65 -54.98 1.64
C ALA A 20 -43.15 -54.01 2.73
N ASP A 21 -41.84 -53.97 2.99
CA ASP A 21 -41.24 -53.07 3.97
C ASP A 21 -41.36 -51.60 3.56
N ALA A 22 -41.20 -51.26 2.28
CA ALA A 22 -41.43 -49.91 1.77
C ALA A 22 -42.88 -49.45 1.96
N LYS A 23 -43.85 -50.33 1.67
CA LYS A 23 -45.29 -50.04 1.76
C LYS A 23 -45.83 -50.01 3.20
N LYS A 24 -45.13 -50.59 4.18
CA LYS A 24 -45.49 -50.49 5.61
C LYS A 24 -45.26 -49.09 6.20
N THR A 25 -44.49 -48.23 5.54
CA THR A 25 -44.10 -46.90 6.03
C THR A 25 -45.19 -45.83 5.87
N GLU A 26 -46.39 -46.22 5.42
CA GLU A 26 -47.48 -45.30 5.06
C GLU A 26 -48.24 -44.68 6.26
N ILE A 27 -47.79 -44.91 7.49
CA ILE A 27 -48.43 -44.34 8.69
C ILE A 27 -47.55 -43.23 9.26
N SER A 28 -47.97 -41.98 9.02
CA SER A 28 -47.58 -40.73 9.71
C SER A 28 -46.13 -40.26 9.55
N LEU A 29 -45.83 -39.46 8.52
CA LEU A 29 -44.72 -38.48 8.54
C LEU A 29 -45.09 -37.20 7.79
N SER A 30 -44.77 -36.05 8.41
CA SER A 30 -45.00 -34.72 7.86
C SER A 30 -44.05 -34.37 6.69
N THR A 31 -44.41 -33.38 5.88
CA THR A 31 -43.65 -32.93 4.69
C THR A 31 -42.21 -32.48 5.03
N LEU A 32 -41.97 -32.00 6.26
CA LEU A 32 -40.64 -31.60 6.74
C LEU A 32 -39.75 -32.79 7.13
N GLU A 33 -40.33 -33.87 7.67
CA GLU A 33 -39.61 -35.09 8.05
C GLU A 33 -39.17 -35.92 6.83
N LYS A 34 -39.95 -35.87 5.74
CA LYS A 34 -39.53 -36.40 4.43
C LYS A 34 -38.24 -35.73 3.93
N GLN A 35 -38.04 -34.44 4.22
CA GLN A 35 -36.87 -33.68 3.78
C GLN A 35 -35.64 -33.82 4.69
N ARG A 36 -35.80 -34.07 6.00
CA ARG A 36 -34.69 -34.04 6.97
C ARG A 36 -34.14 -35.39 7.45
N GLY A 37 -34.77 -36.51 7.14
CA GLY A 37 -34.18 -37.86 7.28
C GLY A 37 -33.73 -38.20 8.70
N GLU A 38 -34.60 -38.84 9.47
CA GLU A 38 -34.19 -39.49 10.72
C GLU A 38 -33.05 -40.51 10.47
N PRO A 39 -32.05 -40.58 11.36
CA PRO A 39 -31.10 -41.68 11.40
C PRO A 39 -31.85 -42.99 11.69
N GLY A 40 -31.88 -43.92 10.73
CA GLY A 40 -32.32 -45.30 10.99
C GLY A 40 -33.42 -45.87 10.08
N LYS A 41 -34.03 -45.10 9.18
CA LYS A 41 -34.90 -45.66 8.12
C LYS A 41 -34.21 -45.59 6.76
N TYR A 42 -33.97 -46.75 6.15
CA TYR A 42 -33.29 -46.86 4.86
C TYR A 42 -34.10 -46.17 3.75
N ARG A 43 -33.44 -45.42 2.87
CA ARG A 43 -34.03 -44.72 1.71
C ARG A 43 -33.79 -45.43 0.39
N MET A 44 -32.87 -46.41 0.39
CA MET A 44 -32.57 -47.23 -0.78
C MET A 44 -32.32 -48.68 -0.37
N TYR A 45 -32.76 -49.60 -1.22
CA TYR A 45 -32.42 -51.02 -1.12
C TYR A 45 -31.36 -51.38 -2.15
N CYS A 46 -30.35 -52.13 -1.73
CA CYS A 46 -29.27 -52.62 -2.58
C CYS A 46 -29.46 -54.10 -2.92
N ARG A 47 -29.22 -54.45 -4.19
CA ARG A 47 -29.09 -55.84 -4.66
C ARG A 47 -27.78 -56.00 -5.40
N ALA A 48 -27.08 -57.10 -5.16
CA ALA A 48 -25.78 -57.35 -5.78
C ALA A 48 -25.70 -58.73 -6.43
N ALA A 49 -25.04 -58.82 -7.57
CA ALA A 49 -24.72 -60.08 -8.21
C ALA A 49 -23.47 -59.96 -9.08
N VAL A 50 -22.75 -61.05 -9.26
CA VAL A 50 -21.63 -61.12 -10.19
C VAL A 50 -22.07 -61.89 -11.43
N GLU A 51 -21.92 -61.30 -12.60
CA GLU A 51 -22.23 -61.95 -13.89
C GLU A 51 -21.13 -61.62 -14.89
N LYS A 52 -20.61 -62.64 -15.61
CA LYS A 52 -19.55 -62.47 -16.61
C LYS A 52 -18.34 -61.66 -16.09
N GLY A 53 -17.99 -61.86 -14.82
CA GLY A 53 -16.86 -61.18 -14.15
C GLY A 53 -17.11 -59.72 -13.72
N ILE A 54 -18.33 -59.21 -13.87
CA ILE A 54 -18.74 -57.84 -13.49
C ILE A 54 -19.63 -57.92 -12.25
N LEU A 55 -19.30 -57.14 -11.23
CA LEU A 55 -20.17 -56.91 -10.09
C LEU A 55 -21.24 -55.88 -10.48
N LYS A 56 -22.50 -56.31 -10.43
CA LYS A 56 -23.68 -55.48 -10.60
C LYS A 56 -24.20 -55.10 -9.22
N VAL A 57 -24.42 -53.82 -8.99
CA VAL A 57 -25.03 -53.29 -7.77
C VAL A 57 -26.19 -52.40 -8.16
N TYR A 58 -27.40 -52.82 -7.84
CA TYR A 58 -28.63 -52.11 -8.22
C TYR A 58 -29.22 -51.48 -6.96
N LEU A 59 -29.48 -50.17 -7.05
CA LEU A 59 -30.06 -49.38 -5.97
C LEU A 59 -31.50 -49.07 -6.35
N PHE A 60 -32.44 -49.43 -5.49
CA PHE A 60 -33.86 -49.16 -5.63
C PHE A 60 -34.23 -48.09 -4.62
N ALA A 61 -34.79 -46.97 -5.07
CA ALA A 61 -35.26 -45.93 -4.16
C ALA A 61 -36.57 -46.37 -3.50
N VAL A 62 -36.71 -46.11 -2.20
CA VAL A 62 -37.95 -46.43 -1.47
C VAL A 62 -39.13 -45.65 -2.05
N THR A 63 -38.92 -44.37 -2.38
CA THR A 63 -39.93 -43.51 -3.03
C THR A 63 -40.41 -44.07 -4.37
N ASP A 64 -39.50 -44.62 -5.18
CA ASP A 64 -39.87 -45.24 -6.46
C ASP A 64 -40.75 -46.49 -6.20
N ILE A 65 -40.41 -47.30 -5.20
CA ILE A 65 -41.19 -48.51 -4.84
C ILE A 65 -42.58 -48.16 -4.30
N GLU A 66 -42.69 -47.09 -3.50
CA GLU A 66 -43.96 -46.55 -2.99
C GLU A 66 -44.87 -46.13 -4.16
N GLU A 67 -44.31 -45.55 -5.21
CA GLU A 67 -45.01 -45.20 -6.47
C GLU A 67 -45.25 -46.43 -7.40
N ASN A 68 -45.09 -47.66 -6.90
CA ASN A 68 -45.15 -48.93 -7.65
C ASN A 68 -44.10 -49.07 -8.77
N ILE A 69 -43.03 -48.27 -8.72
CA ILE A 69 -41.88 -48.36 -9.64
C ILE A 69 -40.84 -49.34 -9.07
N ASN A 70 -40.91 -50.59 -9.55
CA ASN A 70 -40.08 -51.69 -9.05
C ASN A 70 -38.75 -51.92 -9.81
N PHE A 71 -38.37 -51.02 -10.70
CA PHE A 71 -37.07 -51.06 -11.40
C PHE A 71 -36.01 -50.25 -10.63
N PRO A 72 -34.71 -50.59 -10.77
CA PRO A 72 -33.67 -49.91 -10.00
C PRO A 72 -33.53 -48.46 -10.43
N ARG A 73 -33.34 -47.56 -9.46
CA ARG A 73 -33.00 -46.16 -9.71
C ARG A 73 -31.63 -46.02 -10.37
N TYR A 74 -30.65 -46.73 -9.82
CA TYR A 74 -29.27 -46.73 -10.29
C TYR A 74 -28.75 -48.14 -10.49
N ARG A 75 -28.10 -48.38 -11.63
CA ARG A 75 -27.43 -49.65 -11.95
C ARG A 75 -25.93 -49.40 -12.02
N LEU A 76 -25.22 -49.81 -10.98
CA LEU A 76 -23.76 -49.71 -10.90
C LEU A 76 -23.14 -50.98 -11.46
N PHE A 77 -22.16 -50.81 -12.33
CA PHE A 77 -21.37 -51.88 -12.91
C PHE A 77 -19.91 -51.69 -12.56
N ILE A 78 -19.32 -52.67 -11.91
CA ILE A 78 -17.97 -52.62 -11.35
C ILE A 78 -17.15 -53.77 -11.90
N SER A 79 -16.00 -53.44 -12.49
CA SER A 79 -15.01 -54.42 -12.94
C SER A 79 -13.73 -54.25 -12.13
N ARG A 80 -13.43 -55.24 -11.27
CA ARG A 80 -12.17 -55.29 -10.52
C ARG A 80 -10.97 -55.46 -11.45
N LYS A 81 -11.08 -56.35 -12.44
CA LYS A 81 -10.03 -56.64 -13.42
C LYS A 81 -9.66 -55.41 -14.25
N GLU A 82 -10.65 -54.68 -14.75
CA GLU A 82 -10.40 -53.47 -15.55
C GLU A 82 -10.13 -52.22 -14.70
N ARG A 83 -10.23 -52.30 -13.35
CA ARG A 83 -10.18 -51.16 -12.42
C ARG A 83 -11.10 -50.00 -12.86
N ARG A 84 -12.35 -50.33 -13.19
CA ARG A 84 -13.34 -49.38 -13.72
C ARG A 84 -14.71 -49.61 -13.11
N PHE A 85 -15.48 -48.53 -13.01
CA PHE A 85 -16.89 -48.56 -12.69
C PHE A 85 -17.66 -47.62 -13.61
N ILE A 86 -18.95 -47.86 -13.79
CA ILE A 86 -19.87 -46.96 -14.47
C ILE A 86 -21.27 -47.18 -13.91
N THR A 87 -22.05 -46.11 -13.81
CA THR A 87 -23.42 -46.15 -13.32
C THR A 87 -24.37 -45.80 -14.46
N TYR A 88 -25.50 -46.49 -14.55
CA TYR A 88 -26.61 -46.08 -15.38
C TYR A 88 -27.72 -45.53 -14.49
N ASP A 89 -28.18 -44.32 -14.81
CA ASP A 89 -29.31 -43.65 -14.17
C ASP A 89 -30.56 -43.96 -14.98
N GLU A 90 -31.46 -44.76 -14.40
CA GLU A 90 -32.66 -45.24 -15.11
C GLU A 90 -33.70 -44.13 -15.26
N LYS A 91 -33.82 -43.18 -14.31
CA LYS A 91 -34.76 -42.06 -14.44
C LYS A 91 -34.34 -41.13 -15.59
N LEU A 92 -33.06 -40.78 -15.66
CA LEU A 92 -32.55 -39.87 -16.69
C LEU A 92 -32.14 -40.57 -17.99
N LYS A 93 -32.17 -41.90 -18.03
CA LYS A 93 -31.71 -42.73 -19.15
C LYS A 93 -30.28 -42.37 -19.60
N LYS A 94 -29.40 -42.09 -18.64
CA LYS A 94 -28.04 -41.57 -18.89
C LYS A 94 -26.97 -42.36 -18.15
N TRP A 95 -25.83 -42.53 -18.81
CA TRP A 95 -24.64 -43.12 -18.20
C TRP A 95 -23.87 -42.07 -17.40
N ARG A 96 -23.63 -42.35 -16.12
CA ARG A 96 -22.86 -41.52 -15.21
C ARG A 96 -21.52 -42.16 -14.87
N LYS A 97 -20.50 -41.30 -14.76
CA LYS A 97 -19.17 -41.67 -14.23
C LYS A 97 -19.00 -41.21 -12.77
N ALA A 98 -19.97 -40.52 -12.20
CA ALA A 98 -19.90 -39.96 -10.84
C ALA A 98 -19.73 -41.06 -9.77
N LEU A 99 -19.12 -40.71 -8.64
CA LEU A 99 -19.00 -41.59 -7.47
C LEU A 99 -20.39 -41.89 -6.89
N LEU A 100 -20.50 -43.00 -6.15
CA LEU A 100 -21.72 -43.40 -5.45
C LEU A 100 -22.23 -42.29 -4.54
N GLU A 101 -21.36 -41.66 -3.74
CA GLU A 101 -21.70 -40.51 -2.91
C GLU A 101 -22.34 -39.36 -3.72
N SER A 102 -21.74 -39.01 -4.87
CA SER A 102 -22.22 -37.90 -5.70
C SER A 102 -23.57 -38.19 -6.37
N ILE A 103 -23.89 -39.43 -6.74
CA ILE A 103 -25.19 -39.77 -7.34
C ILE A 103 -26.32 -39.85 -6.30
N LEU A 104 -25.99 -40.02 -5.02
CA LEU A 104 -26.96 -40.05 -3.93
C LEU A 104 -27.41 -38.63 -3.52
N TRP A 105 -26.57 -37.63 -3.78
CA TRP A 105 -26.94 -36.23 -3.58
C TRP A 105 -28.15 -35.82 -4.45
N ASP A 106 -28.22 -36.32 -5.69
CA ASP A 106 -29.34 -36.07 -6.63
C ASP A 106 -30.70 -36.54 -6.09
N VAL A 107 -30.70 -37.47 -5.12
CA VAL A 107 -31.90 -38.02 -4.47
C VAL A 107 -31.95 -37.68 -2.98
N ARG A 108 -31.22 -36.62 -2.56
CA ARG A 108 -31.16 -36.12 -1.17
C ARG A 108 -31.00 -37.24 -0.13
N THR A 109 -30.10 -38.18 -0.42
CA THR A 109 -29.84 -39.38 0.39
C THR A 109 -28.35 -39.54 0.63
N ASN A 110 -27.98 -40.23 1.71
CA ASN A 110 -26.58 -40.48 2.08
C ASN A 110 -26.27 -41.98 2.05
N LEU A 111 -24.96 -42.33 2.05
CA LEU A 111 -24.49 -43.72 2.03
C LEU A 111 -25.05 -44.57 3.19
N GLY A 112 -25.24 -43.97 4.37
CA GLY A 112 -25.81 -44.63 5.55
C GLY A 112 -27.27 -45.07 5.40
N ASN A 113 -27.98 -44.56 4.39
CA ASN A 113 -29.40 -44.83 4.19
C ASN A 113 -29.63 -45.97 3.17
N ILE A 114 -28.58 -46.67 2.75
CA ILE A 114 -28.70 -47.80 1.82
C ILE A 114 -28.70 -49.11 2.60
N TYR A 115 -29.82 -49.83 2.56
CA TYR A 115 -29.91 -51.18 3.11
C TYR A 115 -29.25 -52.20 2.19
N VAL A 116 -28.39 -53.04 2.76
CA VAL A 116 -27.82 -54.20 2.07
C VAL A 116 -28.00 -55.44 2.95
N ASN A 117 -28.66 -56.47 2.44
CA ASN A 117 -28.81 -57.71 3.20
C ASN A 117 -27.48 -58.51 3.26
N GLY A 118 -27.37 -59.43 4.23
CA GLY A 118 -26.15 -60.20 4.44
C GLY A 118 -25.68 -61.03 3.24
N ARG A 119 -26.59 -61.52 2.38
CA ARG A 119 -26.23 -62.29 1.18
C ARG A 119 -25.55 -61.39 0.13
N ASP A 120 -26.14 -60.23 -0.15
CA ASP A 120 -25.58 -59.24 -1.08
C ASP A 120 -24.27 -58.64 -0.55
N THR A 121 -24.17 -58.41 0.77
CA THR A 121 -22.92 -57.97 1.43
C THR A 121 -21.78 -58.95 1.20
N LYS A 122 -22.01 -60.25 1.42
CA LYS A 122 -21.00 -61.30 1.16
C LYS A 122 -20.58 -61.35 -0.31
N ILE A 123 -21.49 -61.12 -1.25
CA ILE A 123 -21.17 -61.06 -2.69
C ILE A 123 -20.21 -59.89 -2.98
N ILE A 124 -20.53 -58.69 -2.48
CA ILE A 124 -19.71 -57.49 -2.67
C ILE A 124 -18.32 -57.66 -2.04
N GLN A 125 -18.26 -58.10 -0.78
CA GLN A 125 -17.02 -58.35 -0.03
C GLN A 125 -16.12 -59.37 -0.74
N LYS A 126 -16.68 -60.51 -1.16
CA LYS A 126 -15.94 -61.55 -1.89
C LYS A 126 -15.42 -61.04 -3.24
N TYR A 127 -16.23 -60.27 -3.98
CA TYR A 127 -15.81 -59.72 -5.27
C TYR A 127 -14.70 -58.66 -5.11
N LEU A 128 -14.82 -57.77 -4.13
CA LEU A 128 -13.86 -56.69 -3.90
C LEU A 128 -12.63 -57.11 -3.06
N LYS A 129 -12.64 -58.33 -2.49
CA LYS A 129 -11.59 -58.85 -1.58
C LYS A 129 -11.38 -57.93 -0.37
N THR A 130 -12.46 -57.62 0.33
CA THR A 130 -12.43 -56.76 1.53
C THR A 130 -13.41 -57.29 2.58
N MET A 131 -13.12 -56.99 3.85
CA MET A 131 -14.00 -57.27 4.99
C MET A 131 -14.87 -56.06 5.37
N GLN A 132 -14.71 -54.93 4.67
CA GLN A 132 -15.49 -53.72 4.93
C GLN A 132 -17.00 -53.95 4.67
N PRO A 133 -17.90 -53.21 5.36
CA PRO A 133 -19.32 -53.20 5.04
C PRO A 133 -19.57 -52.89 3.56
N ALA A 134 -20.63 -53.46 2.99
CA ALA A 134 -20.90 -53.45 1.54
C ALA A 134 -20.81 -52.06 0.88
N ILE A 135 -21.45 -51.04 1.48
CA ILE A 135 -21.48 -49.69 0.91
C ILE A 135 -20.10 -49.03 1.00
N ARG A 136 -19.42 -49.14 2.15
CA ARG A 136 -18.05 -48.63 2.34
C ARG A 136 -17.07 -49.31 1.38
N ALA A 137 -17.21 -50.61 1.14
CA ALA A 137 -16.40 -51.34 0.18
C ALA A 137 -16.55 -50.80 -1.25
N LEU A 138 -17.78 -50.47 -1.67
CA LEU A 138 -18.05 -49.89 -2.98
C LEU A 138 -17.49 -48.47 -3.11
N GLU A 139 -17.71 -47.64 -2.09
CA GLU A 139 -17.19 -46.27 -2.01
C GLU A 139 -15.66 -46.24 -2.08
N GLU A 140 -14.98 -46.98 -1.22
CA GLU A 140 -13.51 -47.05 -1.18
C GLU A 140 -12.95 -47.52 -2.52
N PHE A 141 -13.58 -48.52 -3.16
CA PHE A 141 -13.15 -49.01 -4.47
C PHE A 141 -13.26 -47.92 -5.55
N GLN A 142 -14.38 -47.21 -5.63
CA GLN A 142 -14.58 -46.14 -6.60
C GLN A 142 -13.64 -44.94 -6.32
N ALA A 143 -13.50 -44.55 -5.06
CA ALA A 143 -12.59 -43.48 -4.63
C ALA A 143 -11.13 -43.80 -4.98
N ASN A 144 -10.69 -45.04 -4.77
CA ASN A 144 -9.34 -45.49 -5.12
C ASN A 144 -9.09 -45.45 -6.62
N ILE A 145 -10.04 -45.88 -7.46
CA ILE A 145 -9.92 -45.73 -8.93
C ILE A 145 -9.77 -44.27 -9.32
N ARG A 146 -10.57 -43.37 -8.72
CA ARG A 146 -10.48 -41.93 -9.00
C ARG A 146 -9.16 -41.33 -8.54
N LYS A 147 -8.67 -41.73 -7.36
CA LYS A 147 -7.34 -41.35 -6.85
C LYS A 147 -6.24 -41.76 -7.84
N GLU A 148 -6.24 -43.00 -8.31
CA GLU A 148 -5.26 -43.48 -9.29
C GLU A 148 -5.34 -42.79 -10.65
N GLN A 149 -6.55 -42.54 -11.16
CA GLN A 149 -6.73 -41.81 -12.41
C GLN A 149 -6.16 -40.40 -12.31
N ARG A 150 -6.40 -39.72 -11.18
CA ARG A 150 -5.80 -38.41 -10.89
C ARG A 150 -4.28 -38.49 -10.80
N ILE A 151 -3.73 -39.46 -10.06
CA ILE A 151 -2.26 -39.66 -9.98
C ILE A 151 -1.67 -39.89 -11.37
N ARG A 152 -2.27 -40.75 -12.19
CA ARG A 152 -1.81 -41.01 -13.58
C ARG A 152 -1.90 -39.77 -14.47
N HIS A 153 -2.95 -38.97 -14.31
CA HIS A 153 -3.10 -37.71 -15.01
C HIS A 153 -2.00 -36.72 -14.58
N ASP A 154 -1.80 -36.54 -13.28
CA ASP A 154 -0.78 -35.66 -12.71
C ASP A 154 0.65 -36.12 -13.04
N LYS A 155 0.86 -37.44 -13.19
CA LYS A 155 2.14 -38.04 -13.57
C LYS A 155 2.64 -37.52 -14.92
N LYS A 156 1.74 -37.27 -15.88
CA LYS A 156 2.13 -36.69 -17.19
C LYS A 156 2.82 -35.33 -17.05
N LEU A 157 2.38 -34.52 -16.10
CA LEU A 157 2.98 -33.21 -15.83
C LEU A 157 4.24 -33.36 -14.98
N THR A 158 4.14 -34.11 -13.89
CA THR A 158 5.19 -34.24 -12.88
C THR A 158 6.41 -35.04 -13.35
N ASP A 159 6.24 -35.99 -14.28
CA ASP A 159 7.37 -36.72 -14.90
C ASP A 159 8.34 -35.75 -15.59
N SER A 160 7.84 -34.71 -16.25
CA SER A 160 8.69 -33.69 -16.89
C SER A 160 9.52 -32.90 -15.86
N TRP A 161 8.93 -32.61 -14.70
CA TRP A 161 9.60 -31.92 -13.60
C TRP A 161 10.67 -32.81 -12.97
N ASP A 162 10.33 -34.08 -12.73
CA ASP A 162 11.24 -35.06 -12.14
C ASP A 162 12.46 -35.33 -13.03
N GLN A 163 12.30 -35.28 -14.36
CA GLN A 163 13.45 -35.35 -15.28
C GLN A 163 14.40 -34.17 -15.12
N VAL A 164 13.88 -32.95 -14.92
CA VAL A 164 14.74 -31.78 -14.64
C VAL A 164 15.46 -31.95 -13.30
N MET A 165 14.77 -32.46 -12.26
CA MET A 165 15.34 -32.67 -10.93
C MET A 165 16.49 -33.68 -10.93
N LYS A 166 16.47 -34.70 -11.80
CA LYS A 166 17.60 -35.65 -11.96
C LYS A 166 18.89 -34.99 -12.45
N THR A 167 18.80 -33.82 -13.09
CA THR A 167 19.96 -33.05 -13.55
C THR A 167 20.58 -32.17 -12.46
N VAL A 168 19.92 -32.04 -11.30
CA VAL A 168 20.41 -31.22 -10.18
C VAL A 168 21.38 -32.05 -9.32
N SER A 169 22.56 -31.50 -9.06
CA SER A 169 23.57 -32.16 -8.21
C SER A 169 23.16 -32.16 -6.73
N GLY A 170 23.67 -33.15 -5.98
CA GLY A 170 23.59 -33.15 -4.51
C GLY A 170 24.27 -31.94 -3.88
N LEU A 171 23.96 -31.69 -2.61
CA LEU A 171 24.60 -30.62 -1.85
C LEU A 171 26.10 -30.90 -1.63
N PRO A 172 26.96 -29.87 -1.57
CA PRO A 172 28.35 -30.03 -1.14
C PRO A 172 28.45 -30.68 0.24
N LYS A 173 29.48 -31.51 0.48
CA LYS A 173 29.66 -32.22 1.77
C LYS A 173 29.72 -31.28 2.97
N ASN A 174 30.33 -30.10 2.82
CA ASN A 174 30.46 -29.08 3.87
C ASN A 174 29.30 -28.06 3.88
N TRP A 175 28.20 -28.29 3.14
CA TRP A 175 27.12 -27.30 2.97
C TRP A 175 26.57 -26.78 4.30
N ILE A 176 26.08 -27.68 5.17
CA ILE A 176 25.49 -27.27 6.47
C ILE A 176 26.53 -26.59 7.37
N GLY A 177 27.78 -27.07 7.35
CA GLY A 177 28.87 -26.43 8.09
C GLY A 177 29.15 -25.00 7.62
N TRP A 178 29.12 -24.78 6.30
CA TRP A 178 29.27 -23.45 5.71
C TRP A 178 28.06 -22.55 6.00
N VAL A 179 26.83 -23.06 5.88
CA VAL A 179 25.61 -22.31 6.18
C VAL A 179 25.59 -21.85 7.64
N SER A 180 25.90 -22.75 8.57
CA SER A 180 25.93 -22.45 10.01
C SER A 180 26.99 -21.40 10.36
N LYS A 181 28.16 -21.44 9.70
CA LYS A 181 29.29 -20.55 10.01
C LYS A 181 29.26 -19.21 9.28
N TYR A 182 28.94 -19.21 7.99
CA TYR A 182 29.04 -18.04 7.11
C TYR A 182 27.70 -17.57 6.58
N GLY A 183 26.75 -18.50 6.36
CA GLY A 183 25.43 -18.20 5.82
C GLY A 183 24.53 -17.43 6.80
N ILE A 184 24.54 -17.84 8.07
CA ILE A 184 23.82 -17.20 9.17
C ILE A 184 24.75 -16.16 9.81
N THR A 185 24.38 -14.88 9.77
CA THR A 185 25.26 -13.79 10.25
C THR A 185 25.02 -13.37 11.70
N GLU A 186 24.10 -14.03 12.39
CA GLU A 186 23.87 -13.85 13.82
C GLU A 186 24.76 -14.80 14.62
N HIS A 187 25.72 -14.22 15.34
CA HIS A 187 26.63 -14.95 16.20
C HIS A 187 26.53 -14.46 17.65
N TYR A 188 26.76 -15.37 18.58
CA TYR A 188 26.69 -15.13 20.00
C TYR A 188 27.96 -15.55 20.71
N ILE A 189 28.22 -14.90 21.86
CA ILE A 189 29.10 -15.43 22.90
C ILE A 189 28.25 -15.79 24.11
N PHE A 190 28.28 -17.07 24.50
CA PHE A 190 27.60 -17.56 25.69
C PHE A 190 28.52 -17.54 26.89
N TYR A 191 28.07 -16.98 28.01
CA TYR A 191 28.85 -16.90 29.25
C TYR A 191 28.02 -17.32 30.47
N LYS A 192 28.68 -17.89 31.48
CA LYS A 192 28.07 -18.15 32.80
C LYS A 192 28.23 -16.91 33.67
N TYR A 193 27.20 -16.56 34.43
CA TYR A 193 27.26 -15.40 35.32
C TYR A 193 28.28 -15.63 36.44
N GLN A 194 29.09 -14.61 36.74
CA GLN A 194 30.03 -14.57 37.86
C GLN A 194 29.90 -13.21 38.55
N LYS A 195 29.93 -13.19 39.89
CA LYS A 195 29.73 -11.98 40.70
C LYS A 195 30.73 -10.86 40.37
N ASN A 196 31.96 -11.23 39.99
CA ASN A 196 33.04 -10.31 39.61
C ASN A 196 33.16 -10.07 38.09
N GLY A 197 32.14 -10.49 37.32
CA GLY A 197 32.15 -10.45 35.85
C GLY A 197 32.76 -11.70 35.25
N ALA A 198 32.08 -12.27 34.24
CA ALA A 198 32.59 -13.44 33.54
C ALA A 198 33.86 -13.10 32.74
N THR A 199 34.87 -13.94 32.84
CA THR A 199 36.17 -13.79 32.16
C THR A 199 36.30 -14.68 30.91
N GLU A 200 35.42 -15.68 30.76
CA GLU A 200 35.42 -16.61 29.65
C GLU A 200 34.00 -16.81 29.09
N GLY A 201 33.89 -16.98 27.77
CA GLY A 201 32.65 -17.38 27.12
C GLY A 201 32.87 -18.18 25.83
N TYR A 202 31.86 -18.93 25.40
CA TYR A 202 31.90 -19.72 24.18
C TYR A 202 31.41 -18.92 22.98
N CYS A 203 32.27 -18.73 21.98
CA CYS A 203 31.90 -18.05 20.74
C CYS A 203 31.36 -19.04 19.71
N THR A 204 30.12 -18.80 19.27
CA THR A 204 29.42 -19.63 18.27
C THR A 204 30.05 -19.60 16.88
N TYR A 205 30.81 -18.56 16.53
CA TYR A 205 31.47 -18.44 15.22
C TYR A 205 32.76 -19.26 15.12
N CYS A 206 33.69 -19.03 16.07
CA CYS A 206 34.96 -19.75 16.10
C CYS A 206 34.84 -21.14 16.76
N LYS A 207 33.72 -21.41 17.45
CA LYS A 207 33.41 -22.65 18.16
C LYS A 207 34.45 -23.00 19.23
N LYS A 208 34.90 -21.97 19.95
CA LYS A 208 35.90 -22.09 21.03
C LYS A 208 35.50 -21.21 22.21
N HIS A 209 36.02 -21.57 23.38
CA HIS A 209 36.03 -20.66 24.54
C HIS A 209 37.03 -19.53 24.26
N VAL A 210 36.62 -18.30 24.58
CA VAL A 210 37.37 -17.08 24.31
C VAL A 210 37.34 -16.17 25.54
N PRO A 211 38.40 -15.39 25.76
CA PRO A 211 38.45 -14.42 26.85
C PRO A 211 37.47 -13.26 26.59
N ILE A 212 36.73 -12.89 27.63
CA ILE A 212 35.75 -11.79 27.61
C ILE A 212 35.92 -10.93 28.88
N ARG A 213 35.41 -9.69 28.86
CA ARG A 213 35.51 -8.77 29.99
C ARG A 213 34.14 -8.18 30.29
N SER A 214 33.64 -8.43 31.50
CA SER A 214 32.40 -7.85 32.05
C SER A 214 31.21 -7.82 31.05
N PRO A 215 30.83 -8.96 30.44
CA PRO A 215 29.77 -8.98 29.43
C PRO A 215 28.40 -8.63 30.04
N LYS A 216 27.60 -7.82 29.33
CA LYS A 216 26.19 -7.60 29.68
C LYS A 216 25.26 -8.43 28.78
N TYR A 217 24.14 -8.90 29.33
CA TYR A 217 23.16 -9.68 28.57
C TYR A 217 22.59 -8.85 27.40
N ASN A 218 22.53 -9.43 26.21
CA ASN A 218 22.11 -8.81 24.95
C ASN A 218 22.98 -7.65 24.45
N GLN A 219 24.14 -7.41 25.06
CA GLN A 219 25.07 -6.41 24.57
C GLN A 219 25.69 -6.88 23.24
N LYS A 220 25.74 -5.97 22.26
CA LYS A 220 26.50 -6.19 21.02
C LYS A 220 27.98 -5.95 21.29
N GLY A 221 28.83 -6.73 20.64
CA GLY A 221 30.27 -6.59 20.74
C GLY A 221 30.97 -7.31 19.61
N GLN A 222 32.28 -7.51 19.78
CA GLN A 222 33.10 -8.30 18.87
C GLN A 222 33.81 -9.40 19.65
N CYS A 223 34.05 -10.54 18.99
CA CYS A 223 34.87 -11.58 19.58
C CYS A 223 36.35 -11.18 19.56
N ASN A 224 37.02 -11.18 20.72
CA ASN A 224 38.44 -10.83 20.83
C ASN A 224 39.39 -11.77 20.09
N VAL A 225 38.95 -12.96 19.68
CA VAL A 225 39.78 -13.95 18.97
C VAL A 225 39.52 -13.94 17.47
N CYS A 226 38.26 -13.85 17.03
CA CYS A 226 37.93 -13.93 15.60
C CYS A 226 37.43 -12.62 14.99
N GLY A 227 37.30 -11.55 15.77
CA GLY A 227 36.85 -10.22 15.34
C GLY A 227 35.38 -10.14 14.91
N GLN A 228 34.65 -11.25 14.87
CA GLN A 228 33.28 -11.25 14.37
C GLN A 228 32.34 -10.46 15.30
N PRO A 229 31.39 -9.68 14.73
CA PRO A 229 30.30 -9.11 15.48
C PRO A 229 29.46 -10.20 16.15
N ILE A 230 29.22 -10.05 17.45
CA ILE A 230 28.48 -11.00 18.28
C ILE A 230 27.50 -10.29 19.21
N THR A 231 26.56 -11.06 19.76
CA THR A 231 25.72 -10.63 20.89
C THR A 231 26.00 -11.51 22.10
N PHE A 232 26.24 -10.91 23.27
CA PHE A 232 26.50 -11.65 24.50
C PHE A 232 25.21 -12.24 25.08
N ARG A 233 25.25 -13.52 25.47
CA ARG A 233 24.12 -14.26 26.05
C ARG A 233 24.55 -14.96 27.33
N SER A 234 23.83 -14.72 28.42
CA SER A 234 24.05 -15.41 29.69
C SER A 234 23.35 -16.75 29.65
N VAL A 235 24.06 -17.84 29.95
CA VAL A 235 23.50 -19.21 29.87
C VAL A 235 22.27 -19.38 30.77
N GLY A 236 22.30 -18.82 31.99
CA GLY A 236 21.19 -18.95 32.94
C GLY A 236 19.94 -18.14 32.56
N LYS A 237 20.13 -16.98 31.89
CA LYS A 237 19.01 -16.15 31.39
C LYS A 237 18.51 -16.57 30.02
N SER A 238 19.29 -17.36 29.28
CA SER A 238 18.93 -17.77 27.93
C SER A 238 18.06 -19.02 27.96
N GLY A 239 16.80 -18.88 27.53
CA GLY A 239 15.91 -20.01 27.24
C GLY A 239 16.22 -20.65 25.88
N ARG A 240 15.24 -21.38 25.33
CA ARG A 240 15.28 -21.82 23.94
C ARG A 240 15.01 -20.63 23.01
N PHE A 241 15.85 -20.43 22.00
CA PHE A 241 15.63 -19.41 20.98
C PHE A 241 16.26 -19.82 19.65
N CYS A 242 15.99 -19.05 18.60
CA CYS A 242 16.64 -19.22 17.29
C CYS A 242 17.11 -17.88 16.74
N THR A 243 18.04 -17.94 15.78
CA THR A 243 18.37 -16.79 14.94
C THR A 243 17.18 -16.42 14.07
N LYS A 244 17.25 -15.24 13.44
CA LYS A 244 16.37 -14.94 12.31
C LYS A 244 16.59 -15.95 11.18
N TRP A 245 15.65 -15.98 10.24
CA TRP A 245 15.83 -16.68 8.98
C TRP A 245 16.80 -15.93 8.08
N TYR A 246 17.76 -16.66 7.51
CA TYR A 246 18.74 -16.16 6.55
C TYR A 246 18.58 -16.88 5.23
N ARG A 247 18.57 -16.10 4.15
CA ARG A 247 18.61 -16.64 2.79
C ARG A 247 20.06 -16.95 2.41
N VAL A 248 20.28 -18.13 1.85
CA VAL A 248 21.60 -18.55 1.36
C VAL A 248 21.46 -19.20 -0.01
N TYR A 249 22.49 -19.02 -0.83
CA TYR A 249 22.47 -19.38 -2.24
C TYR A 249 23.55 -20.39 -2.59
N LEU A 250 23.20 -21.33 -3.46
CA LEU A 250 24.11 -22.30 -4.02
C LEU A 250 23.94 -22.35 -5.53
N ILE A 251 25.01 -22.07 -6.26
CA ILE A 251 25.05 -22.18 -7.71
C ILE A 251 25.86 -23.42 -8.07
N GLN A 252 25.31 -24.32 -8.89
CA GLN A 252 25.95 -25.59 -9.26
C GLN A 252 25.77 -25.91 -10.73
N ARG A 253 26.78 -26.54 -11.35
CA ARG A 253 26.64 -27.12 -12.69
C ARG A 253 25.62 -28.26 -12.69
N ARG A 254 24.83 -28.36 -13.75
CA ARG A 254 23.88 -29.47 -13.94
C ARG A 254 24.61 -30.74 -14.38
N ARG A 255 24.10 -31.89 -13.96
CA ARG A 255 24.64 -33.21 -14.31
C ARG A 255 24.21 -33.59 -15.72
N LYS A 256 25.17 -34.07 -16.52
CA LYS A 256 24.93 -34.65 -17.86
C LYS A 256 24.20 -33.72 -18.83
N THR A 257 24.23 -32.41 -18.60
CA THR A 257 23.58 -31.39 -19.43
C THR A 257 24.24 -30.04 -19.20
N SER A 258 24.25 -29.19 -20.21
CA SER A 258 24.85 -27.86 -20.16
C SER A 258 24.03 -26.89 -19.28
N GLY A 259 24.72 -26.00 -18.58
CA GLY A 259 24.10 -24.96 -17.74
C GLY A 259 24.19 -25.24 -16.25
N PHE A 260 23.53 -24.39 -15.48
CA PHE A 260 23.65 -24.38 -14.01
C PHE A 260 22.29 -24.24 -13.35
N VAL A 261 22.26 -24.50 -12.05
CA VAL A 261 21.11 -24.29 -11.17
C VAL A 261 21.48 -23.30 -10.09
N LEU A 262 20.64 -22.29 -9.89
CA LEU A 262 20.62 -21.45 -8.71
C LEU A 262 19.61 -22.03 -7.72
N ARG A 263 20.12 -22.47 -6.58
CA ARG A 263 19.33 -23.06 -5.49
C ARG A 263 19.25 -22.06 -4.35
N ILE A 264 18.05 -21.91 -3.81
CA ILE A 264 17.73 -20.91 -2.79
C ILE A 264 17.26 -21.64 -1.54
N PHE A 265 17.89 -21.31 -0.42
CA PHE A 265 17.62 -21.93 0.86
C PHE A 265 17.30 -20.86 1.91
N TYR A 266 16.52 -21.28 2.89
CA TYR A 266 16.32 -20.57 4.14
C TYR A 266 16.96 -21.36 5.27
N ALA A 267 17.72 -20.67 6.11
CA ALA A 267 18.44 -21.28 7.21
C ALA A 267 18.31 -20.48 8.50
N ARG A 268 18.27 -21.18 9.63
CA ARG A 268 18.37 -20.60 10.97
C ARG A 268 19.01 -21.60 11.93
N THR A 269 19.56 -21.10 13.02
CA THR A 269 20.14 -21.94 14.07
C THR A 269 19.32 -21.84 15.34
N TRP A 270 19.00 -22.99 15.92
CA TRP A 270 18.33 -23.16 17.19
C TRP A 270 19.34 -23.39 18.32
N TYR A 271 19.14 -22.70 19.43
CA TYR A 271 19.90 -22.87 20.65
C TYR A 271 19.00 -23.45 21.74
N LYS A 272 19.41 -24.58 22.31
CA LYS A 272 18.70 -25.27 23.40
C LYS A 272 19.02 -24.59 24.74
N LYS A 273 18.13 -24.72 25.72
CA LYS A 273 18.40 -24.28 27.10
C LYS A 273 19.55 -25.12 27.66
N GLY A 274 20.61 -24.48 28.14
CA GLY A 274 21.80 -25.16 28.69
C GLY A 274 22.75 -25.82 27.66
N GLY A 275 22.28 -26.15 26.46
CA GLY A 275 23.05 -26.76 25.36
C GLY A 275 23.38 -25.79 24.22
N TYR A 276 24.20 -24.78 24.49
CA TYR A 276 24.58 -23.74 23.51
C TYR A 276 25.76 -24.14 22.60
N THR A 277 26.48 -25.19 22.95
CA THR A 277 27.55 -25.80 22.14
C THR A 277 26.99 -26.79 21.11
N ASP A 278 25.88 -27.47 21.44
CA ASP A 278 25.13 -28.40 20.58
C ASP A 278 23.91 -27.70 19.93
N CYS A 279 24.19 -26.72 19.08
CA CYS A 279 23.16 -25.98 18.36
C CYS A 279 22.72 -26.72 17.07
N GLU A 280 21.44 -26.62 16.71
CA GLU A 280 20.88 -27.27 15.53
C GLU A 280 20.61 -26.24 14.43
N THR A 281 21.22 -26.41 13.26
CA THR A 281 20.96 -25.56 12.09
C THR A 281 19.92 -26.20 11.18
N THR A 282 18.73 -25.61 11.12
CA THR A 282 17.73 -25.95 10.09
C THR A 282 18.10 -25.24 8.79
N CYS A 283 18.14 -25.98 7.69
CA CYS A 283 18.34 -25.42 6.35
C CYS A 283 17.47 -26.18 5.37
N HIS A 284 16.47 -25.51 4.80
CA HIS A 284 15.58 -26.10 3.81
C HIS A 284 15.67 -25.36 2.48
N GLU A 285 15.57 -26.11 1.40
CA GLU A 285 15.60 -25.57 0.04
C GLU A 285 14.17 -25.20 -0.39
N GLU A 286 13.96 -23.97 -0.82
CA GLU A 286 12.63 -23.50 -1.22
C GLU A 286 12.49 -23.41 -2.74
N GLN A 287 13.57 -23.05 -3.45
CA GLN A 287 13.48 -22.73 -4.87
C GLN A 287 14.70 -23.21 -5.67
N ARG A 288 14.45 -23.66 -6.89
CA ARG A 288 15.46 -24.02 -7.90
C ARG A 288 15.17 -23.29 -9.20
N ARG A 289 16.09 -22.42 -9.60
CA ARG A 289 16.06 -21.74 -10.90
C ARG A 289 17.10 -22.37 -11.81
N ILE A 290 16.64 -22.88 -12.95
CA ILE A 290 17.46 -23.61 -13.92
C ILE A 290 17.86 -22.64 -15.03
N PHE A 291 19.16 -22.57 -15.30
CA PHE A 291 19.73 -21.72 -16.33
C PHE A 291 20.45 -22.56 -17.40
N SER A 292 20.43 -22.07 -18.63
CA SER A 292 21.28 -22.55 -19.71
C SER A 292 22.74 -22.15 -19.49
N ALA A 293 23.66 -22.69 -20.29
CA ALA A 293 25.07 -22.32 -20.25
C ALA A 293 25.34 -20.84 -20.57
N ASN A 294 24.45 -20.18 -21.33
CA ASN A 294 24.54 -18.74 -21.62
C ASN A 294 23.80 -17.88 -20.59
N GLY A 295 23.38 -18.42 -19.44
CA GLY A 295 22.73 -17.68 -18.36
C GLY A 295 21.29 -17.24 -18.63
N LYS A 296 20.59 -17.87 -19.57
CA LYS A 296 19.13 -17.69 -19.76
C LYS A 296 18.39 -18.62 -18.81
N GLU A 297 17.42 -18.09 -18.07
CA GLU A 297 16.55 -18.93 -17.24
C GLU A 297 15.63 -19.79 -18.12
N ILE A 298 15.67 -21.10 -17.89
CA ILE A 298 14.90 -22.12 -18.62
C ILE A 298 13.61 -22.46 -17.86
N SER A 299 13.70 -22.59 -16.53
CA SER A 299 12.59 -23.03 -15.70
C SER A 299 12.80 -22.69 -14.23
N ASN A 300 11.71 -22.42 -13.53
CA ASN A 300 11.69 -22.11 -12.11
C ASN A 300 10.84 -23.15 -11.36
N PHE A 301 11.33 -23.66 -10.23
CA PHE A 301 10.64 -24.63 -9.39
C PHE A 301 10.64 -24.20 -7.93
N VAL A 302 9.50 -24.37 -7.26
CA VAL A 302 9.33 -24.18 -5.82
C VAL A 302 8.99 -25.50 -5.16
N TYR A 303 9.50 -25.75 -3.95
CA TYR A 303 9.16 -26.93 -3.16
C TYR A 303 7.93 -26.66 -2.30
N ASP A 304 6.77 -27.18 -2.70
CA ASP A 304 5.48 -26.86 -2.07
C ASP A 304 4.46 -28.02 -2.20
N LEU A 305 3.30 -27.85 -1.58
CA LEU A 305 2.22 -28.82 -1.52
C LEU A 305 1.42 -28.87 -2.84
N PHE A 306 1.82 -29.77 -3.73
CA PHE A 306 1.21 -29.93 -5.05
C PHE A 306 -0.25 -30.36 -4.95
N LYS A 307 -1.15 -29.45 -5.35
CA LYS A 307 -2.60 -29.66 -5.32
C LYS A 307 -3.09 -30.19 -3.96
N GLN A 308 -2.54 -29.63 -2.87
CA GLN A 308 -2.91 -29.95 -1.48
C GLN A 308 -2.71 -31.43 -1.07
N ARG A 309 -1.80 -32.17 -1.72
CA ARG A 309 -1.67 -33.64 -1.52
C ARG A 309 -0.28 -34.13 -1.19
N GLU A 310 0.75 -33.61 -1.85
CA GLU A 310 2.13 -34.08 -1.65
C GLU A 310 3.12 -32.91 -1.75
N MET A 311 4.14 -32.90 -0.90
CA MET A 311 5.25 -31.95 -0.99
C MET A 311 6.18 -32.36 -2.13
N ARG A 312 6.42 -31.48 -3.10
CA ARG A 312 7.35 -31.74 -4.20
C ARG A 312 7.81 -30.47 -4.89
N TRP A 313 8.76 -30.62 -5.81
CA TRP A 313 9.12 -29.56 -6.76
C TRP A 313 7.99 -29.33 -7.78
N ILE A 314 7.48 -28.10 -7.80
CA ILE A 314 6.40 -27.65 -8.69
C ILE A 314 6.97 -26.60 -9.63
N SER A 315 6.74 -26.74 -10.93
CA SER A 315 7.14 -25.72 -11.90
C SER A 315 6.24 -24.50 -11.80
N CYS A 316 6.86 -23.32 -11.63
CA CYS A 316 6.18 -22.03 -11.63
C CYS A 316 6.33 -21.40 -13.01
N ARG A 317 5.19 -21.03 -13.64
CA ARG A 317 5.20 -20.36 -14.96
C ARG A 317 5.71 -18.93 -14.91
N SER A 318 5.63 -18.29 -13.75
CA SER A 318 6.16 -16.95 -13.56
C SER A 318 7.62 -17.04 -13.08
N SER A 319 8.53 -16.59 -13.94
CA SER A 319 9.93 -16.30 -13.60
C SER A 319 10.06 -15.18 -12.56
N TRP A 320 8.98 -14.42 -12.33
CA TRP A 320 8.96 -13.16 -11.59
C TRP A 320 8.31 -13.24 -10.19
N TYR A 321 7.49 -14.26 -9.89
CA TYR A 321 6.54 -14.23 -8.75
C TYR A 321 7.17 -14.20 -7.34
N TYR A 322 8.49 -14.37 -7.18
CA TYR A 322 9.17 -14.39 -5.88
C TYR A 322 10.51 -13.62 -5.83
N THR A 323 10.75 -12.68 -6.76
CA THR A 323 12.03 -11.93 -6.83
C THR A 323 11.86 -10.42 -6.85
N CYS A 324 10.66 -9.89 -6.61
CA CYS A 324 10.39 -8.46 -6.71
C CYS A 324 10.48 -7.77 -5.35
N CYS A 325 11.49 -6.90 -5.25
CA CYS A 325 11.39 -5.63 -4.54
C CYS A 325 11.45 -5.66 -2.99
N ASP A 326 12.33 -6.46 -2.39
CA ASP A 326 12.74 -6.17 -1.01
C ASP A 326 14.22 -6.51 -0.73
N SER A 327 14.83 -5.76 0.18
CA SER A 327 16.14 -6.02 0.79
C SER A 327 16.23 -7.43 1.43
N GLN A 328 15.09 -8.04 1.74
CA GLN A 328 14.94 -9.36 2.34
C GLN A 328 15.43 -10.53 1.47
N TYR A 329 15.70 -10.29 0.18
CA TYR A 329 16.20 -11.32 -0.75
C TYR A 329 17.72 -11.43 -0.81
N LYS A 330 18.49 -10.48 -0.24
CA LYS A 330 19.96 -10.56 -0.24
C LYS A 330 20.46 -11.63 0.73
N GLY A 331 21.37 -12.47 0.29
CA GLY A 331 21.89 -13.61 1.04
C GLY A 331 23.33 -13.94 0.69
N MET A 332 23.95 -14.77 1.52
CA MET A 332 25.32 -15.25 1.28
C MET A 332 25.32 -16.26 0.13
N VAL A 333 26.30 -16.19 -0.77
CA VAL A 333 26.47 -17.15 -1.85
C VAL A 333 27.63 -18.08 -1.53
N TYR A 334 27.42 -19.39 -1.69
CA TYR A 334 28.45 -20.40 -1.47
C TYR A 334 29.58 -20.27 -2.50
N PRO A 335 30.81 -19.94 -2.08
CA PRO A 335 31.84 -19.46 -3.00
C PRO A 335 32.58 -20.59 -3.74
N TYR A 336 32.64 -21.78 -3.16
CA TYR A 336 33.55 -22.84 -3.65
C TYR A 336 33.14 -23.41 -5.01
N THR A 337 31.85 -23.35 -5.37
CA THR A 337 31.39 -23.74 -6.71
C THR A 337 31.54 -22.63 -7.74
N LEU A 338 31.65 -21.36 -7.31
CA LEU A 338 31.71 -20.22 -8.23
C LEU A 338 33.01 -20.15 -9.00
N SER A 339 34.13 -20.61 -8.42
CA SER A 339 35.44 -20.55 -9.09
C SER A 339 35.42 -21.29 -10.43
N ASP A 340 34.92 -22.52 -10.45
CA ASP A 340 34.83 -23.31 -11.67
C ASP A 340 33.76 -22.76 -12.62
N LEU A 341 32.57 -22.43 -12.10
CA LEU A 341 31.49 -21.84 -12.89
C LEU A 341 31.91 -20.52 -13.57
N SER A 342 32.73 -19.70 -12.91
CA SER A 342 33.23 -18.42 -13.45
C SER A 342 34.20 -18.60 -14.63
N ARG A 343 34.80 -19.78 -14.81
CA ARG A 343 35.65 -20.08 -15.97
C ARG A 343 34.82 -20.57 -17.18
N HIS A 344 33.57 -20.95 -16.94
CA HIS A 344 32.68 -21.58 -17.91
C HIS A 344 31.35 -20.82 -18.00
N GLU A 345 30.28 -21.33 -17.39
CA GLU A 345 28.91 -20.82 -17.55
C GLU A 345 28.69 -19.37 -17.07
N LEU A 346 29.52 -18.88 -16.14
CA LEU A 346 29.40 -17.55 -15.53
C LEU A 346 30.50 -16.57 -15.98
N LYS A 347 31.32 -16.93 -16.98
CA LYS A 347 32.49 -16.15 -17.42
C LYS A 347 32.20 -14.70 -17.77
N GLU A 348 31.06 -14.48 -18.44
CA GLU A 348 30.62 -13.16 -18.93
C GLU A 348 29.62 -12.49 -17.97
N THR A 349 29.49 -13.00 -16.75
CA THR A 349 28.52 -12.45 -15.79
C THR A 349 29.17 -11.58 -14.73
N GLY A 350 30.43 -11.79 -14.35
CA GLY A 350 31.01 -11.11 -13.18
C GLY A 350 30.42 -11.55 -11.83
N LEU A 351 29.49 -12.52 -11.80
CA LEU A 351 28.74 -12.88 -10.59
C LEU A 351 29.65 -13.37 -9.44
N ARG A 352 30.79 -13.99 -9.75
CA ARG A 352 31.77 -14.41 -8.75
C ARG A 352 32.38 -13.20 -8.05
N GLU A 353 32.85 -12.23 -8.82
CA GLU A 353 33.44 -10.99 -8.34
C GLU A 353 32.44 -10.24 -7.46
N TYR A 354 31.18 -10.15 -7.92
CA TYR A 354 30.10 -9.53 -7.15
C TYR A 354 29.82 -10.25 -5.82
N ALA A 355 29.73 -11.58 -5.84
CA ALA A 355 29.49 -12.39 -4.64
C ALA A 355 30.66 -12.37 -3.63
N LEU A 356 31.88 -12.10 -4.09
CA LEU A 356 33.06 -11.97 -3.22
C LEU A 356 33.24 -10.54 -2.69
N GLY A 357 32.92 -9.53 -3.51
CA GLY A 357 33.03 -8.12 -3.15
C GLY A 357 31.92 -7.65 -2.21
N GLN A 358 30.69 -8.13 -2.41
CA GLN A 358 29.56 -7.83 -1.54
C GLN A 358 29.28 -8.97 -0.57
N LYS A 359 29.00 -8.62 0.70
CA LYS A 359 28.70 -9.61 1.74
C LYS A 359 27.44 -10.41 1.40
N LYS A 360 26.35 -9.75 1.00
CA LYS A 360 25.04 -10.38 0.73
C LYS A 360 24.49 -9.86 -0.59
N ILE A 361 24.12 -10.76 -1.50
CA ILE A 361 23.60 -10.41 -2.82
C ILE A 361 22.33 -11.20 -3.17
N ASP A 362 21.60 -10.76 -4.18
CA ASP A 362 20.58 -11.57 -4.86
C ASP A 362 21.12 -11.98 -6.25
N PRO A 363 21.69 -13.19 -6.38
CA PRO A 363 22.22 -13.67 -7.66
C PRO A 363 21.13 -13.86 -8.72
N GLY A 364 19.89 -14.12 -8.31
CA GLY A 364 18.76 -14.31 -9.21
C GLY A 364 18.31 -13.01 -9.86
N LYS A 365 18.21 -11.93 -9.08
CA LYS A 365 17.94 -10.57 -9.56
C LYS A 365 19.10 -10.05 -10.41
N TYR A 366 20.35 -10.32 -9.98
CA TYR A 366 21.54 -9.96 -10.75
C TYR A 366 21.54 -10.57 -12.16
N LEU A 367 21.38 -11.90 -12.26
CA LEU A 367 21.37 -12.60 -13.56
C LEU A 367 20.21 -12.15 -14.47
N TYR A 368 19.07 -11.80 -13.88
CA TYR A 368 17.93 -11.25 -14.62
C TYR A 368 18.27 -9.90 -15.25
N LEU A 369 18.83 -8.97 -14.47
CA LEU A 369 19.17 -7.63 -14.95
C LEU A 369 20.42 -7.60 -15.82
N TRP A 370 21.39 -8.48 -15.59
CA TRP A 370 22.57 -8.63 -16.45
C TRP A 370 22.19 -8.88 -17.92
N LYS A 371 21.09 -9.59 -18.19
CA LYS A 371 20.59 -9.81 -19.55
C LYS A 371 20.09 -8.53 -20.24
N THR A 372 19.56 -7.58 -19.48
CA THR A 372 19.02 -6.33 -20.02
C THR A 372 20.01 -5.16 -19.91
N TYR A 373 21.01 -5.27 -19.03
CA TYR A 373 22.10 -4.32 -18.80
C TYR A 373 23.46 -5.03 -18.91
N PRO A 374 23.98 -5.28 -20.12
CA PRO A 374 25.28 -5.95 -20.31
C PRO A 374 26.46 -5.22 -19.62
N VAL A 375 26.34 -3.90 -19.42
CA VAL A 375 27.34 -3.09 -18.70
C VAL A 375 27.51 -3.52 -17.24
N LEU A 376 26.56 -4.26 -16.64
CA LEU A 376 26.66 -4.77 -15.27
C LEU A 376 27.90 -5.65 -15.05
N GLU A 377 28.28 -6.44 -16.05
CA GLU A 377 29.52 -7.23 -15.98
C GLU A 377 30.75 -6.30 -15.84
N GLN A 378 30.80 -5.24 -16.64
CA GLN A 378 31.91 -4.28 -16.64
C GLN A 378 31.97 -3.49 -15.32
N ILE A 379 30.82 -3.07 -14.80
CA ILE A 379 30.72 -2.36 -13.51
C ILE A 379 31.23 -3.26 -12.37
N VAL A 380 30.78 -4.52 -12.34
CA VAL A 380 31.22 -5.49 -11.33
C VAL A 380 32.72 -5.76 -11.44
N LYS A 381 33.23 -6.04 -12.64
CA LYS A 381 34.66 -6.32 -12.86
C LYS A 381 35.55 -5.10 -12.60
N ALA A 382 34.99 -3.89 -12.66
CA ALA A 382 35.64 -2.67 -12.24
C ALA A 382 35.69 -2.45 -10.72
N GLY A 383 35.00 -3.28 -9.92
CA GLY A 383 34.94 -3.16 -8.45
C GLY A 383 33.93 -2.14 -7.93
N LEU A 384 33.01 -1.65 -8.78
CA LEU A 384 32.01 -0.64 -8.42
C LEU A 384 30.76 -1.29 -7.80
N PHE A 385 30.93 -1.97 -6.67
CA PHE A 385 29.88 -2.84 -6.13
C PHE A 385 28.67 -2.09 -5.57
N GLN A 386 28.85 -0.89 -4.99
CA GLN A 386 27.73 -0.06 -4.53
C GLN A 386 26.87 0.40 -5.70
N LEU A 387 27.49 0.77 -6.82
CA LEU A 387 26.78 1.13 -8.04
C LEU A 387 25.97 -0.05 -8.62
N VAL A 388 26.48 -1.28 -8.51
CA VAL A 388 25.72 -2.48 -8.90
C VAL A 388 24.45 -2.59 -8.08
N ASP A 389 24.53 -2.42 -6.75
CA ASP A 389 23.36 -2.43 -5.88
C ASP A 389 22.33 -1.37 -6.28
N ASP A 390 22.76 -0.14 -6.60
CA ASP A 390 21.86 0.93 -7.06
C ASP A 390 21.20 0.61 -8.41
N VAL A 391 21.93 -0.01 -9.34
CA VAL A 391 21.35 -0.49 -10.61
C VAL A 391 20.32 -1.58 -10.36
N LEU A 392 20.62 -2.54 -9.47
CA LEU A 392 19.67 -3.59 -9.11
C LEU A 392 18.41 -2.99 -8.48
N ASP A 393 18.53 -1.94 -7.67
CA ASP A 393 17.41 -1.28 -7.02
C ASP A 393 16.70 -0.25 -7.92
N HIS A 394 17.01 -0.24 -9.22
CA HIS A 394 16.43 0.65 -10.24
C HIS A 394 16.65 2.14 -9.98
N ARG A 395 17.68 2.49 -9.21
CA ARG A 395 18.02 3.87 -8.82
C ARG A 395 19.01 4.55 -9.77
N ALA A 396 19.53 3.82 -10.76
CA ALA A 396 20.59 4.29 -11.66
C ALA A 396 20.19 4.33 -13.15
N ALA A 397 18.89 4.26 -13.45
CA ALA A 397 18.39 4.15 -14.83
C ALA A 397 18.63 5.42 -15.67
N ASP A 398 18.67 6.58 -15.01
CA ASP A 398 18.93 7.90 -15.58
C ASP A 398 20.43 8.24 -15.65
N ALA A 399 21.22 7.74 -14.69
CA ALA A 399 22.64 8.08 -14.56
C ALA A 399 23.59 7.25 -15.43
N ILE A 400 23.19 6.06 -15.90
CA ILE A 400 24.07 5.13 -16.62
C ILE A 400 23.46 4.74 -17.97
N LYS A 401 24.27 4.75 -19.03
CA LYS A 401 23.86 4.21 -20.34
C LYS A 401 23.82 2.68 -20.30
N ARG A 402 22.77 2.09 -20.89
CA ARG A 402 22.59 0.61 -20.91
C ARG A 402 23.66 -0.15 -21.70
N LYS A 403 24.37 0.52 -22.61
CA LYS A 403 25.40 -0.04 -23.49
C LYS A 403 26.59 0.92 -23.58
N GLY A 404 27.79 0.36 -23.65
CA GLY A 404 29.05 1.07 -23.86
C GLY A 404 30.22 0.10 -23.89
N ARG A 405 31.31 0.46 -24.60
CA ARG A 405 32.49 -0.41 -24.71
C ARG A 405 33.45 -0.23 -23.54
N LYS A 406 33.40 0.92 -22.87
CA LYS A 406 34.28 1.28 -21.75
C LYS A 406 33.48 1.90 -20.59
N PRO A 407 33.90 1.70 -19.33
CA PRO A 407 33.28 2.34 -18.16
C PRO A 407 33.07 3.84 -18.29
N THR A 408 34.05 4.58 -18.78
CA THR A 408 33.97 6.03 -18.99
C THR A 408 32.86 6.46 -19.95
N GLU A 409 32.54 5.64 -20.96
CA GLU A 409 31.50 5.94 -21.95
C GLU A 409 30.09 5.79 -21.38
N PHE A 410 29.83 4.69 -20.66
CA PHE A 410 28.49 4.39 -20.16
C PHE A 410 28.19 5.06 -18.82
N LEU A 411 29.22 5.38 -18.03
CA LEU A 411 29.11 6.20 -16.83
C LEU A 411 29.19 7.71 -17.13
N SER A 412 29.51 8.10 -18.36
CA SER A 412 29.65 9.51 -18.77
C SER A 412 30.65 10.30 -17.90
N VAL A 413 31.82 9.71 -17.61
CA VAL A 413 32.91 10.28 -16.79
C VAL A 413 34.27 10.05 -17.45
N ASP A 414 35.35 10.70 -17.01
CA ASP A 414 36.70 10.42 -17.49
C ASP A 414 37.49 9.52 -16.52
N LYS A 415 38.76 9.24 -16.85
CA LYS A 415 39.60 8.31 -16.07
C LYS A 415 39.86 8.79 -14.64
N LYS A 416 39.85 10.10 -14.41
CA LYS A 416 40.07 10.70 -13.08
C LYS A 416 38.87 10.43 -12.19
N GLU A 417 37.68 10.80 -12.63
CA GLU A 417 36.43 10.64 -11.87
C GLU A 417 36.08 9.17 -11.69
N PHE A 418 36.32 8.33 -12.71
CA PHE A 418 36.12 6.89 -12.58
C PHE A 418 36.97 6.26 -11.48
N ARG A 419 38.26 6.67 -11.36
CA ARG A 419 39.13 6.20 -10.27
C ARG A 419 38.58 6.63 -8.92
N ARG A 420 38.21 7.90 -8.77
CA ARG A 420 37.62 8.44 -7.55
C ARG A 420 36.35 7.69 -7.13
N LEU A 421 35.42 7.47 -8.07
CA LEU A 421 34.20 6.68 -7.83
C LEU A 421 34.51 5.29 -7.29
N ARG A 422 35.54 4.63 -7.82
CA ARG A 422 35.96 3.31 -7.36
C ARG A 422 36.61 3.35 -5.99
N ASP A 423 37.49 4.31 -5.74
CA ASP A 423 38.25 4.41 -4.49
C ASP A 423 37.32 4.73 -3.30
N MET A 424 36.24 5.50 -3.53
CA MET A 424 35.20 5.73 -2.53
C MET A 424 34.11 4.64 -2.47
N ASN A 425 34.17 3.62 -3.35
CA ASN A 425 33.10 2.64 -3.57
C ASN A 425 31.72 3.32 -3.74
N GLY A 426 31.67 4.36 -4.58
CA GLY A 426 30.51 5.23 -4.73
C GLY A 426 29.36 4.57 -5.50
N GLY A 427 28.16 5.03 -5.19
CA GLY A 427 26.92 4.65 -5.86
C GLY A 427 26.51 5.63 -6.94
N VAL A 428 25.22 5.62 -7.27
CA VAL A 428 24.63 6.50 -8.28
C VAL A 428 24.71 7.97 -7.89
N LYS A 429 24.61 8.26 -6.59
CA LYS A 429 24.60 9.65 -6.08
C LYS A 429 25.97 10.30 -6.27
N GLU A 430 27.05 9.62 -5.87
CA GLU A 430 28.43 10.07 -6.10
C GLU A 430 28.72 10.18 -7.59
N LEU A 431 28.22 9.24 -8.40
CA LEU A 431 28.36 9.30 -9.86
C LEU A 431 27.74 10.57 -10.45
N LYS A 432 26.54 10.98 -10.02
CA LYS A 432 25.90 12.21 -10.51
C LYS A 432 26.76 13.46 -10.23
N TRP A 433 27.36 13.54 -9.04
CA TRP A 433 28.29 14.63 -8.69
C TRP A 433 29.55 14.63 -9.56
N LEU A 434 30.11 13.45 -9.83
CA LEU A 434 31.27 13.31 -10.72
C LEU A 434 30.94 13.61 -12.20
N GLN A 435 29.71 13.33 -12.64
CA GLN A 435 29.23 13.74 -13.96
C GLN A 435 29.11 15.26 -14.07
N LEU A 436 28.68 15.94 -12.99
CA LEU A 436 28.68 17.41 -12.91
C LEU A 436 30.11 17.98 -12.97
N GLU A 437 31.06 17.40 -12.24
CA GLU A 437 32.48 17.79 -12.32
C GLU A 437 32.97 17.73 -13.77
N LYS A 438 32.68 16.63 -14.48
CA LYS A 438 33.04 16.50 -15.89
C LYS A 438 32.37 17.55 -16.78
N SER A 439 31.07 17.77 -16.63
CA SER A 439 30.33 18.70 -17.51
C SER A 439 30.73 20.15 -17.31
N THR A 440 31.12 20.53 -16.08
CA THR A 440 31.50 21.90 -15.75
C THR A 440 33.01 22.14 -15.85
N GLY A 441 33.83 21.09 -15.88
CA GLY A 441 35.29 21.19 -15.79
C GLY A 441 35.81 21.66 -14.42
N LYS A 442 34.93 21.88 -13.44
CA LYS A 442 35.28 22.35 -12.09
C LYS A 442 35.50 21.15 -11.18
N THR A 443 36.69 21.01 -10.60
CA THR A 443 36.98 19.92 -9.65
C THR A 443 36.19 20.12 -8.35
N ILE A 444 35.50 19.07 -7.92
CA ILE A 444 34.77 18.98 -6.66
C ILE A 444 35.57 18.05 -5.74
N GLY A 445 35.81 18.42 -4.48
CA GLY A 445 36.52 17.54 -3.54
C GLY A 445 35.69 16.32 -3.13
N ASP A 446 36.33 15.21 -2.80
CA ASP A 446 35.64 13.97 -2.38
C ASP A 446 34.83 14.19 -1.08
N GLU A 447 35.34 15.01 -0.15
CA GLU A 447 34.64 15.38 1.08
C GLU A 447 33.35 16.15 0.82
N GLU A 448 33.37 17.09 -0.13
CA GLU A 448 32.17 17.82 -0.56
C GLU A 448 31.14 16.88 -1.16
N ILE A 449 31.56 15.94 -2.03
CA ILE A 449 30.65 14.94 -2.62
C ILE A 449 30.03 14.09 -1.52
N CYS A 450 30.83 13.53 -0.61
CA CYS A 450 30.34 12.72 0.49
C CYS A 450 29.38 13.50 1.39
N TRP A 451 29.67 14.77 1.67
CA TRP A 451 28.79 15.64 2.47
C TRP A 451 27.46 15.90 1.76
N MET A 452 27.47 16.29 0.48
CA MET A 452 26.26 16.53 -0.29
C MET A 452 25.38 15.28 -0.36
N VAL A 453 25.98 14.11 -0.60
CA VAL A 453 25.25 12.83 -0.65
C VAL A 453 24.64 12.47 0.71
N LYS A 454 25.36 12.75 1.81
CA LYS A 454 24.89 12.49 3.18
C LYS A 454 23.67 13.37 3.54
N GLU A 455 23.71 14.64 3.17
CA GLU A 455 22.58 15.56 3.36
C GLU A 455 21.43 15.31 2.37
N GLY A 456 21.64 14.43 1.38
CA GLY A 456 20.61 13.97 0.46
C GLY A 456 20.46 14.81 -0.80
N PHE A 457 21.40 15.73 -1.07
CA PHE A 457 21.36 16.62 -2.23
C PHE A 457 21.86 15.95 -3.52
N GLU A 458 21.22 16.32 -4.62
CA GLU A 458 21.65 16.03 -5.98
C GLU A 458 22.13 17.31 -6.69
N PRO A 459 22.96 17.19 -7.75
CA PRO A 459 23.38 18.33 -8.57
C PRO A 459 22.23 19.23 -9.06
N ASN A 460 21.07 18.63 -9.34
CA ASN A 460 19.91 19.34 -9.86
C ASN A 460 19.33 20.34 -8.85
N ASP A 461 19.44 20.04 -7.55
CA ASP A 461 18.92 20.88 -6.48
C ASP A 461 19.68 22.19 -6.36
N LEU A 462 20.94 22.22 -6.81
CA LEU A 462 21.81 23.41 -6.72
C LEU A 462 21.85 24.23 -8.01
N LYS A 463 21.14 23.83 -9.08
CA LYS A 463 21.22 24.47 -10.41
C LYS A 463 21.06 25.98 -10.39
N PHE A 464 20.31 26.51 -9.42
CA PHE A 464 20.06 27.94 -9.28
C PHE A 464 21.30 28.76 -8.85
N VAL A 465 22.37 28.12 -8.33
CA VAL A 465 23.60 28.76 -7.82
C VAL A 465 24.92 28.18 -8.36
N LEU A 466 24.88 27.14 -9.21
CA LEU A 466 26.09 26.46 -9.71
C LEU A 466 26.98 27.32 -10.61
N ASP A 467 26.41 28.35 -11.24
CA ASP A 467 27.16 29.26 -12.11
C ASP A 467 27.97 30.28 -11.29
N GLN A 468 27.44 30.69 -10.14
CA GLN A 468 28.01 31.73 -9.29
C GLN A 468 28.96 31.17 -8.22
N MET A 469 28.73 29.95 -7.72
CA MET A 469 29.48 29.38 -6.60
C MET A 469 30.02 27.98 -6.87
N SER A 470 31.20 27.68 -6.32
CA SER A 470 31.70 26.30 -6.23
C SER A 470 30.94 25.49 -5.17
N ILE A 471 30.94 24.17 -5.30
CA ILE A 471 30.29 23.26 -4.34
C ILE A 471 30.82 23.45 -2.91
N CYS A 472 32.12 23.69 -2.75
CA CYS A 472 32.73 23.99 -1.44
C CYS A 472 32.15 25.27 -0.83
N GLN A 473 32.03 26.33 -1.61
CA GLN A 473 31.42 27.59 -1.15
C GLN A 473 29.95 27.43 -0.81
N ILE A 474 29.20 26.63 -1.59
CA ILE A 474 27.78 26.33 -1.32
C ILE A 474 27.66 25.61 0.02
N ARG A 475 28.45 24.55 0.25
CA ARG A 475 28.50 23.84 1.53
C ARG A 475 28.76 24.80 2.70
N HIS A 476 29.80 25.63 2.62
CA HIS A 476 30.12 26.59 3.68
C HIS A 476 29.00 27.61 3.91
N TYR A 477 28.34 28.08 2.86
CA TYR A 477 27.22 28.99 2.98
C TYR A 477 26.02 28.35 3.68
N LEU A 478 25.63 27.13 3.26
CA LEU A 478 24.53 26.40 3.85
C LEU A 478 24.75 26.11 5.34
N VAL A 479 25.95 25.63 5.71
CA VAL A 479 26.32 25.38 7.11
C VAL A 479 26.23 26.66 7.93
N LYS A 480 26.79 27.77 7.43
CA LYS A 480 26.78 29.05 8.13
C LYS A 480 25.37 29.64 8.31
N GLN A 481 24.48 29.46 7.33
CA GLN A 481 23.10 29.92 7.45
C GLN A 481 22.29 29.04 8.42
N SER A 482 22.50 27.71 8.37
CA SER A 482 21.89 26.76 9.32
C SER A 482 22.31 27.05 10.76
N GLU A 483 23.61 27.30 11.02
CA GLU A 483 24.09 27.68 12.36
C GLU A 483 23.46 28.98 12.89
N LYS A 484 23.14 29.92 12.00
CA LYS A 484 22.54 31.21 12.38
C LYS A 484 21.05 31.13 12.65
N SER A 485 20.31 30.41 11.80
CA SER A 485 18.86 30.31 11.95
C SER A 485 18.42 29.20 12.91
N GLY A 486 19.27 28.20 13.11
CA GLY A 486 18.93 26.96 13.83
C GLY A 486 18.16 25.96 12.98
N ASP A 487 17.93 26.25 11.70
CA ASP A 487 17.19 25.39 10.78
C ASP A 487 18.07 24.25 10.25
N ASP A 488 17.44 23.17 9.78
CA ASP A 488 18.15 22.12 9.06
C ASP A 488 18.65 22.59 7.69
N ILE A 489 19.72 21.96 7.21
CA ILE A 489 20.39 22.32 5.94
C ILE A 489 19.42 22.26 4.75
N SER A 490 18.48 21.30 4.73
CA SER A 490 17.54 21.14 3.62
C SER A 490 16.52 22.28 3.59
N HIS A 491 16.02 22.70 4.75
CA HIS A 491 15.16 23.87 4.86
C HIS A 491 15.88 25.16 4.43
N VAL A 492 17.13 25.35 4.87
CA VAL A 492 17.95 26.49 4.44
C VAL A 492 18.10 26.54 2.92
N LEU A 493 18.33 25.39 2.27
CA LEU A 493 18.43 25.32 0.81
C LEU A 493 17.12 25.73 0.12
N GLN A 494 15.96 25.29 0.65
CA GLN A 494 14.64 25.66 0.14
C GLN A 494 14.40 27.16 0.26
N VAL A 495 14.60 27.74 1.44
CA VAL A 495 14.46 29.18 1.69
C VAL A 495 15.37 29.98 0.77
N TRP A 496 16.57 29.48 0.49
CA TRP A 496 17.50 30.14 -0.41
C TRP A 496 17.00 30.17 -1.86
N ASN A 497 16.55 29.04 -2.37
CA ASN A 497 15.97 28.94 -3.71
C ASN A 497 14.71 29.82 -3.85
N ASP A 498 13.83 29.80 -2.85
CA ASP A 498 12.63 30.64 -2.81
C ASP A 498 12.99 32.12 -2.80
N TYR A 499 13.96 32.51 -1.98
CA TYR A 499 14.45 33.89 -1.94
C TYR A 499 14.99 34.34 -3.30
N LEU A 500 15.82 33.57 -3.99
CA LEU A 500 16.35 33.99 -5.30
C LEU A 500 15.28 34.01 -6.39
N SER A 501 14.29 33.11 -6.32
CA SER A 501 13.11 33.16 -7.17
C SER A 501 12.31 34.45 -6.95
N MET A 502 12.12 34.86 -5.69
CA MET A 502 11.46 36.13 -5.34
C MET A 502 12.30 37.35 -5.73
N ALA A 503 13.61 37.33 -5.50
CA ALA A 503 14.52 38.40 -5.89
C ALA A 503 14.48 38.64 -7.41
N LYS A 504 14.47 37.56 -8.21
CA LYS A 504 14.30 37.63 -9.66
C LYS A 504 12.96 38.26 -10.05
N ARG A 505 11.86 37.91 -9.37
CA ARG A 505 10.52 38.51 -9.60
C ARG A 505 10.49 40.00 -9.26
N LEU A 506 11.25 40.41 -8.24
CA LEU A 506 11.41 41.80 -7.84
C LEU A 506 12.40 42.58 -8.72
N GLY A 507 12.92 41.98 -9.79
CA GLY A 507 13.85 42.62 -10.72
C GLY A 507 15.27 42.81 -10.16
N MET A 508 15.63 42.13 -9.07
CA MET A 508 16.99 42.17 -8.51
C MET A 508 17.96 41.35 -9.37
N ASP A 509 19.22 41.80 -9.46
CA ASP A 509 20.26 41.02 -10.13
C ASP A 509 20.70 39.83 -9.28
N ILE A 510 20.30 38.64 -9.71
CA ILE A 510 20.64 37.37 -9.06
C ILE A 510 22.10 36.93 -9.28
N HIS A 511 22.90 37.69 -10.05
CA HIS A 511 24.34 37.46 -10.19
C HIS A 511 25.17 38.34 -9.25
N ASP A 512 24.56 39.29 -8.55
CA ASP A 512 25.24 40.05 -7.51
C ASP A 512 25.44 39.19 -6.25
N SER A 513 26.69 39.11 -5.78
CA SER A 513 27.07 38.40 -4.56
C SER A 513 26.33 38.85 -3.30
N ILE A 514 25.88 40.09 -3.25
CA ILE A 514 25.06 40.60 -2.14
C ILE A 514 23.68 39.95 -2.14
N ILE A 515 23.16 39.62 -3.32
CA ILE A 515 21.86 38.99 -3.51
C ILE A 515 22.01 37.47 -3.39
N TYR A 516 22.75 36.81 -4.29
CA TYR A 516 22.80 35.34 -4.28
C TYR A 516 23.47 34.77 -3.03
N ARG A 517 24.36 35.52 -2.36
CA ARG A 517 25.05 35.07 -1.14
C ARG A 517 24.80 36.02 0.04
N THR A 518 23.54 36.38 0.26
CA THR A 518 23.12 37.27 1.34
C THR A 518 23.65 36.84 2.71
N ARG A 519 24.06 37.81 3.54
CA ARG A 519 24.60 37.54 4.89
C ARG A 519 23.54 36.97 5.83
N ASP A 520 22.29 37.40 5.70
CA ASP A 520 21.14 36.98 6.49
C ASP A 520 20.02 36.55 5.54
N LEU A 521 19.92 35.25 5.31
CA LEU A 521 18.98 34.70 4.34
C LEU A 521 17.54 34.81 4.83
N GLN A 522 17.29 34.50 6.10
CA GLN A 522 15.95 34.51 6.69
C GLN A 522 15.35 35.92 6.67
N LEU A 523 16.14 36.93 7.04
CA LEU A 523 15.70 38.33 6.97
C LEU A 523 15.35 38.74 5.55
N ARG A 524 16.25 38.52 4.58
CA ARG A 524 16.03 38.91 3.18
C ARG A 524 14.88 38.14 2.52
N HIS A 525 14.68 36.88 2.91
CA HIS A 525 13.50 36.12 2.50
C HIS A 525 12.22 36.78 3.01
N LYS A 526 12.13 37.12 4.30
CA LYS A 526 10.96 37.82 4.88
C LYS A 526 10.69 39.18 4.21
N GLU A 527 11.73 39.98 3.99
CA GLU A 527 11.60 41.25 3.27
C GLU A 527 11.08 41.06 1.83
N ALA A 528 11.56 40.03 1.13
CA ALA A 528 11.11 39.72 -0.22
C ALA A 528 9.64 39.26 -0.26
N VAL A 529 9.20 38.45 0.72
CA VAL A 529 7.80 38.05 0.88
C VAL A 529 6.91 39.28 1.03
N LEU A 530 7.25 40.19 1.96
CA LEU A 530 6.47 41.40 2.20
C LEU A 530 6.36 42.28 0.95
N LYS A 531 7.47 42.46 0.21
CA LYS A 531 7.47 43.24 -1.04
C LYS A 531 6.60 42.60 -2.13
N ILE A 532 6.62 41.28 -2.26
CA ILE A 532 5.77 40.57 -3.22
C ILE A 532 4.29 40.69 -2.83
N GLU A 533 3.96 40.61 -1.55
CA GLU A 533 2.60 40.81 -1.06
C GLU A 533 2.11 42.23 -1.32
N GLU A 534 2.94 43.24 -1.05
CA GLU A 534 2.65 44.64 -1.37
C GLU A 534 2.44 44.85 -2.87
N MET A 535 3.32 44.29 -3.71
CA MET A 535 3.17 44.35 -5.17
C MET A 535 1.88 43.70 -5.65
N LYS A 536 1.51 42.53 -5.10
CA LYS A 536 0.24 41.85 -5.41
C LYS A 536 -0.97 42.70 -5.02
N ARG A 537 -0.94 43.31 -3.83
CA ARG A 537 -1.99 44.25 -3.38
C ARG A 537 -2.11 45.44 -4.33
N GLY A 538 -0.99 46.03 -4.75
CA GLY A 538 -0.97 47.17 -5.66
C GLY A 538 -1.44 46.84 -7.08
N ILE A 539 -1.18 45.63 -7.59
CA ILE A 539 -1.74 45.15 -8.86
C ILE A 539 -3.25 44.96 -8.74
N ARG A 540 -3.68 44.25 -7.69
CA ARG A 540 -5.11 43.99 -7.43
C ARG A 540 -5.92 45.27 -7.28
N ARG A 541 -5.37 46.28 -6.60
CA ARG A 541 -5.96 47.61 -6.48
C ARG A 541 -6.18 48.22 -7.87
N ARG A 542 -5.14 48.26 -8.71
CA ARG A 542 -5.22 48.84 -10.06
C ARG A 542 -6.25 48.11 -10.94
N GLU A 543 -6.29 46.78 -10.89
CA GLU A 543 -7.31 45.99 -11.60
C GLU A 543 -8.74 46.39 -11.19
N LEU A 544 -8.98 46.60 -9.89
CA LEU A 544 -10.29 47.02 -9.38
C LEU A 544 -10.62 48.47 -9.75
N GLU A 545 -9.64 49.38 -9.68
CA GLU A 545 -9.80 50.78 -10.11
C GLU A 545 -10.13 50.89 -11.61
N GLU A 546 -9.48 50.09 -12.46
CA GLU A 546 -9.74 50.03 -13.90
C GLU A 546 -11.11 49.40 -14.21
N LYS A 547 -11.48 48.32 -13.51
CA LYS A 547 -12.76 47.62 -13.73
C LYS A 547 -13.96 48.46 -13.26
N TYR A 548 -13.84 49.18 -12.15
CA TYR A 548 -14.92 49.94 -11.53
C TYR A 548 -14.68 51.45 -11.59
N VAL A 549 -14.66 51.99 -12.82
CA VAL A 549 -14.45 53.43 -13.05
C VAL A 549 -15.54 54.25 -12.34
N GLY A 550 -15.12 55.18 -11.47
CA GLY A 550 -16.04 56.04 -10.73
C GLY A 550 -16.58 55.44 -9.43
N PHE A 551 -16.07 54.27 -8.99
CA PHE A 551 -16.48 53.60 -7.75
C PHE A 551 -16.49 54.51 -6.52
N GLN A 552 -15.57 55.46 -6.46
CA GLN A 552 -15.48 56.45 -5.38
C GLN A 552 -16.79 57.22 -5.13
N LYS A 553 -17.59 57.48 -6.17
CA LYS A 553 -18.89 58.16 -6.01
C LYS A 553 -19.86 57.32 -5.20
N HIS A 554 -19.87 56.00 -5.40
CA HIS A 554 -20.70 55.09 -4.60
C HIS A 554 -20.29 55.13 -3.13
N LEU A 555 -18.99 55.17 -2.83
CA LEU A 555 -18.50 55.23 -1.45
C LEU A 555 -18.87 56.54 -0.73
N ILE A 556 -18.83 57.68 -1.44
CA ILE A 556 -19.25 58.98 -0.91
C ILE A 556 -20.75 58.97 -0.57
N ASP A 557 -21.59 58.46 -1.46
CA ASP A 557 -23.03 58.32 -1.23
C ASP A 557 -23.33 57.47 0.01
N LEU A 558 -22.53 56.42 0.25
CA LEU A 558 -22.67 55.57 1.44
C LEU A 558 -22.34 56.32 2.72
N LYS A 559 -21.31 57.17 2.68
CA LYS A 559 -20.86 57.92 3.85
C LYS A 559 -21.97 58.80 4.41
N GLU A 560 -22.60 59.62 3.57
CA GLU A 560 -23.63 60.56 3.99
C GLU A 560 -24.88 59.87 4.57
N LYS A 561 -25.18 58.67 4.06
CA LYS A 561 -26.41 57.95 4.43
C LYS A 561 -26.21 57.05 5.63
N TYR A 562 -25.16 56.22 5.63
CA TYR A 562 -25.03 55.07 6.54
C TYR A 562 -24.10 55.28 7.73
N GLU A 563 -23.32 56.37 7.77
CA GLU A 563 -22.53 56.68 8.96
C GLU A 563 -23.42 57.12 10.13
N PHE A 564 -23.18 56.51 11.28
CA PHE A 564 -23.90 56.81 12.52
C PHE A 564 -23.08 56.37 13.72
N SER A 565 -23.21 57.11 14.81
CA SER A 565 -22.35 57.03 15.98
C SER A 565 -23.21 57.22 17.23
N ASP A 566 -23.21 56.23 18.12
CA ASP A 566 -24.00 56.25 19.36
C ASP A 566 -23.32 55.37 20.42
N GLY A 567 -23.34 55.82 21.69
CA GLY A 567 -22.62 55.14 22.78
C GLY A 567 -21.13 54.91 22.48
N GLU A 568 -20.67 53.67 22.60
CA GLU A 568 -19.28 53.22 22.39
C GLU A 568 -18.96 52.81 20.94
N TYR A 569 -19.97 52.73 20.07
CA TYR A 569 -19.83 52.18 18.72
C TYR A 569 -20.14 53.21 17.63
N GLN A 570 -19.60 52.95 16.44
CA GLN A 570 -19.90 53.72 15.24
C GLN A 570 -19.85 52.82 14.00
N VAL A 571 -20.73 53.10 13.03
CA VAL A 571 -20.66 52.56 11.68
C VAL A 571 -20.00 53.59 10.78
N ILE A 572 -18.94 53.20 10.09
CA ILE A 572 -18.21 54.03 9.13
C ILE A 572 -18.25 53.39 7.73
N ALA A 573 -18.29 54.22 6.69
CA ALA A 573 -18.22 53.74 5.31
C ALA A 573 -16.75 53.65 4.84
N PRO A 574 -16.39 52.68 3.98
CA PRO A 574 -15.08 52.65 3.34
C PRO A 574 -14.85 53.94 2.54
N LYS A 575 -13.65 54.51 2.63
CA LYS A 575 -13.29 55.74 1.91
C LYS A 575 -12.68 55.43 0.55
N SER A 576 -12.19 54.22 0.35
CA SER A 576 -11.49 53.79 -0.85
C SER A 576 -11.58 52.27 -1.03
N ILE A 577 -11.21 51.80 -2.23
CA ILE A 577 -11.03 50.37 -2.52
C ILE A 577 -10.02 49.74 -1.54
N ASP A 578 -9.00 50.51 -1.13
CA ASP A 578 -7.99 50.05 -0.17
C ASP A 578 -8.54 49.72 1.20
N ASP A 579 -9.52 50.48 1.67
CA ASP A 579 -10.09 50.20 2.98
C ASP A 579 -10.81 48.85 2.97
N ILE A 580 -11.48 48.50 1.87
CA ILE A 580 -12.15 47.21 1.68
C ILE A 580 -11.11 46.09 1.59
N LEU A 581 -10.03 46.28 0.82
CA LEU A 581 -8.94 45.31 0.72
C LEU A 581 -8.20 45.13 2.06
N TYR A 582 -7.95 46.20 2.78
CA TYR A 582 -7.29 46.17 4.09
C TYR A 582 -8.16 45.46 5.13
N GLU A 583 -9.46 45.74 5.16
CA GLU A 583 -10.42 45.07 6.04
C GLU A 583 -10.43 43.57 5.77
N GLY A 584 -10.53 43.18 4.50
CA GLY A 584 -10.57 41.78 4.10
C GLY A 584 -9.30 41.00 4.45
N ASP A 585 -8.13 41.62 4.27
CA ASP A 585 -6.85 40.97 4.56
C ASP A 585 -6.62 40.85 6.08
N THR A 586 -6.95 41.90 6.83
CA THR A 586 -6.70 41.98 8.29
C THR A 586 -7.61 41.06 9.07
N LEU A 587 -8.90 40.97 8.70
CA LEU A 587 -9.86 40.10 9.37
C LEU A 587 -9.93 38.69 8.74
N HIS A 588 -9.07 38.41 7.75
CA HIS A 588 -9.05 37.16 7.00
C HIS A 588 -10.40 36.80 6.35
N HIS A 589 -11.16 37.82 5.94
CA HIS A 589 -12.43 37.64 5.25
C HIS A 589 -12.24 37.19 3.80
N CYS A 590 -13.22 36.46 3.26
CA CYS A 590 -13.22 36.10 1.84
C CYS A 590 -13.57 37.28 0.91
N VAL A 591 -13.72 38.48 1.46
CA VAL A 591 -14.05 39.72 0.73
C VAL A 591 -13.02 40.06 -0.35
N ASN A 592 -11.75 39.66 -0.15
CA ASN A 592 -10.68 39.93 -1.12
C ASN A 592 -10.53 38.88 -2.22
N LYS A 593 -11.25 37.74 -2.13
CA LYS A 593 -11.06 36.59 -3.03
C LYS A 593 -11.95 36.64 -4.27
N THR A 594 -13.01 37.44 -4.27
CA THR A 594 -13.93 37.59 -5.41
C THR A 594 -14.34 39.05 -5.60
N ASP A 595 -14.63 39.44 -6.84
CA ASP A 595 -15.09 40.78 -7.20
C ASP A 595 -16.55 41.06 -6.81
N THR A 596 -17.25 40.03 -6.32
CA THR A 596 -18.71 40.03 -6.07
C THR A 596 -19.17 41.17 -5.17
N TYR A 597 -18.39 41.53 -4.14
CA TYR A 597 -18.74 42.64 -3.26
C TYR A 597 -18.69 44.00 -3.95
N PHE A 598 -17.74 44.19 -4.88
CA PHE A 598 -17.67 45.40 -5.70
C PHE A 598 -18.84 45.46 -6.68
N ASP A 599 -19.18 44.34 -7.33
CA ASP A 599 -20.35 44.25 -8.22
C ASP A 599 -21.65 44.63 -7.48
N ARG A 600 -21.85 44.13 -6.26
CA ARG A 600 -23.02 44.42 -5.42
C ARG A 600 -23.13 45.87 -4.99
N ILE A 601 -22.01 46.51 -4.68
CA ILE A 601 -21.98 47.95 -4.35
C ILE A 601 -22.39 48.78 -5.58
N VAL A 602 -21.86 48.43 -6.76
CA VAL A 602 -22.17 49.14 -8.02
C VAL A 602 -23.63 48.93 -8.42
N SER A 603 -24.16 47.70 -8.31
CA SER A 603 -25.55 47.38 -8.63
C SER A 603 -26.55 47.85 -7.57
N LYS A 604 -26.07 48.36 -6.43
CA LYS A 604 -26.88 48.74 -5.25
C LYS A 604 -27.65 47.57 -4.64
N GLU A 605 -27.12 46.36 -4.80
CA GLU A 605 -27.66 45.16 -4.18
C GLU A 605 -27.32 45.13 -2.68
N SER A 606 -26.05 45.33 -2.33
CA SER A 606 -25.61 45.44 -0.93
C SER A 606 -24.34 46.27 -0.83
N TYR A 607 -24.08 46.78 0.38
CA TYR A 607 -22.96 47.65 0.70
C TYR A 607 -22.10 47.05 1.80
N ILE A 608 -20.80 47.31 1.75
CA ILE A 608 -19.87 46.95 2.82
C ILE A 608 -19.64 48.16 3.70
N LEU A 609 -19.92 48.01 4.99
CA LEU A 609 -19.69 49.01 6.03
C LEU A 609 -18.86 48.42 7.16
N PHE A 610 -18.26 49.29 7.95
CA PHE A 610 -17.35 48.92 9.02
C PHE A 610 -17.93 49.36 10.36
N LEU A 611 -18.19 48.41 11.25
CA LEU A 611 -18.47 48.70 12.64
C LEU A 611 -17.14 48.84 13.38
N ARG A 612 -17.03 49.87 14.21
CA ARG A 612 -15.85 50.22 14.99
C ARG A 612 -16.21 50.59 16.42
N GLU A 613 -15.26 50.38 17.32
CA GLU A 613 -15.24 51.04 18.62
C GLU A 613 -14.82 52.52 18.45
N LYS A 614 -15.44 53.42 19.19
CA LYS A 614 -15.11 54.86 19.11
C LYS A 614 -13.70 55.19 19.58
N GLU A 615 -13.19 54.43 20.55
CA GLU A 615 -11.82 54.60 21.06
C GLU A 615 -10.76 54.22 20.02
N ASN A 616 -11.05 53.25 19.14
CA ASN A 616 -10.11 52.70 18.16
C ASN A 616 -10.69 52.64 16.73
N PRO A 617 -11.06 53.78 16.11
CA PRO A 617 -11.75 53.81 14.81
C PRO A 617 -10.96 53.20 13.65
N LYS A 618 -9.63 53.11 13.78
CA LYS A 618 -8.72 52.59 12.75
C LYS A 618 -8.47 51.09 12.85
N VAL A 619 -8.90 50.44 13.93
CA VAL A 619 -8.70 49.01 14.14
C VAL A 619 -9.95 48.26 13.64
N PRO A 620 -9.82 47.31 12.69
CA PRO A 620 -10.94 46.48 12.25
C PRO A 620 -11.60 45.74 13.43
N PHE A 621 -12.93 45.83 13.52
CA PHE A 621 -13.71 45.24 14.61
C PHE A 621 -14.78 44.29 14.05
N TYR A 622 -15.77 44.82 13.29
CA TYR A 622 -16.68 44.00 12.50
C TYR A 622 -16.91 44.61 11.10
N THR A 623 -17.03 43.74 10.10
CA THR A 623 -17.50 44.08 8.75
C THR A 623 -18.99 43.75 8.62
N LEU A 624 -19.78 44.68 8.06
CA LEU A 624 -21.20 44.55 7.82
C LEU A 624 -21.48 44.50 6.31
N GLU A 625 -22.27 43.52 5.85
CA GLU A 625 -22.91 43.56 4.52
C GLU A 625 -24.37 43.97 4.69
N VAL A 626 -24.75 45.11 4.12
CA VAL A 626 -26.07 45.73 4.35
C VAL A 626 -26.82 45.98 3.05
N GLU A 627 -28.14 45.78 3.06
CA GLU A 627 -29.03 46.16 1.94
C GLU A 627 -29.35 47.67 1.99
N PRO A 628 -29.91 48.26 0.92
CA PRO A 628 -30.16 49.70 0.87
C PRO A 628 -31.08 50.24 1.97
N ASP A 629 -31.99 49.43 2.52
CA ASP A 629 -32.86 49.83 3.63
C ASP A 629 -32.19 49.71 5.02
N GLY A 630 -30.96 49.22 5.10
CA GLY A 630 -30.29 48.92 6.36
C GLY A 630 -30.55 47.51 6.89
N THR A 631 -31.23 46.63 6.14
CA THR A 631 -31.25 45.19 6.47
C THR A 631 -29.82 44.65 6.45
N ILE A 632 -29.37 44.01 7.52
CA ILE A 632 -27.99 43.51 7.61
C ILE A 632 -27.99 42.05 7.17
N ARG A 633 -27.40 41.76 6.01
CA ARG A 633 -27.24 40.39 5.50
C ARG A 633 -26.27 39.60 6.35
N GLN A 634 -25.15 40.22 6.74
CA GLN A 634 -24.08 39.58 7.50
C GLN A 634 -23.34 40.58 8.38
N LYS A 635 -22.89 40.11 9.54
CA LYS A 635 -22.00 40.83 10.47
C LYS A 635 -20.88 39.88 10.92
N ARG A 636 -19.62 40.20 10.58
CA ARG A 636 -18.48 39.29 10.74
C ARG A 636 -17.25 39.99 11.34
N ALA A 637 -16.58 39.33 12.28
CA ALA A 637 -15.26 39.65 12.82
C ALA A 637 -14.22 38.63 12.31
N GLU A 638 -13.00 38.65 12.85
CA GLU A 638 -11.87 37.81 12.41
C GLU A 638 -12.26 36.34 12.09
N PHE A 639 -11.80 35.83 10.94
CA PHE A 639 -12.12 34.49 10.42
C PHE A 639 -13.62 34.24 10.17
N ASN A 640 -14.37 35.28 9.79
CA ASN A 640 -15.82 35.21 9.55
C ASN A 640 -16.63 34.79 10.80
N ARG A 641 -16.17 35.12 12.01
CA ARG A 641 -16.84 34.75 13.27
C ARG A 641 -17.75 35.88 13.78
N GLN A 642 -18.59 35.55 14.76
CA GLN A 642 -19.23 36.53 15.64
C GLN A 642 -18.65 36.32 17.03
N ASN A 643 -18.11 37.39 17.64
CA ASN A 643 -17.49 37.33 18.96
C ASN A 643 -18.55 37.45 20.07
N LYS A 644 -18.16 37.22 21.34
CA LYS A 644 -19.07 37.15 22.49
C LYS A 644 -19.84 38.46 22.78
N ASP A 645 -19.42 39.55 22.20
CA ASP A 645 -19.98 40.90 22.27
C ASP A 645 -21.12 41.15 21.27
N ILE A 646 -21.48 40.15 20.46
CA ILE A 646 -22.47 40.26 19.39
C ILE A 646 -23.85 40.77 19.87
N ASP A 647 -24.26 40.48 21.11
CA ASP A 647 -25.55 40.93 21.66
C ASP A 647 -25.57 42.45 21.91
N LYS A 648 -24.45 43.00 22.39
CA LYS A 648 -24.29 44.45 22.57
C LYS A 648 -24.23 45.15 21.22
N VAL A 649 -23.47 44.57 20.29
CA VAL A 649 -23.37 45.05 18.91
C VAL A 649 -24.74 45.04 18.22
N THR A 650 -25.53 43.97 18.39
CA THR A 650 -26.86 43.84 17.78
C THR A 650 -27.81 44.93 18.28
N SER A 651 -27.76 45.25 19.58
CA SER A 651 -28.57 46.34 20.16
C SER A 651 -28.27 47.70 19.52
N PHE A 652 -26.98 48.01 19.32
CA PHE A 652 -26.54 49.22 18.60
C PHE A 652 -26.96 49.19 17.12
N LEU A 653 -26.85 48.04 16.45
CA LEU A 653 -27.26 47.89 15.06
C LEU A 653 -28.76 48.07 14.85
N THR A 654 -29.61 47.69 15.81
CA THR A 654 -31.05 47.98 15.76
C THR A 654 -31.33 49.48 15.82
N LEU A 655 -30.60 50.23 16.65
CA LEU A 655 -30.69 51.70 16.70
C LEU A 655 -30.24 52.31 15.37
N TRP A 656 -29.12 51.81 14.83
CA TRP A 656 -28.61 52.19 13.52
C TRP A 656 -29.68 51.96 12.43
N GLN A 657 -30.32 50.79 12.36
CA GLN A 657 -31.38 50.48 11.38
C GLN A 657 -32.53 51.47 11.43
N LYS A 658 -33.03 51.80 12.63
CA LYS A 658 -34.10 52.80 12.81
C LYS A 658 -33.71 54.17 12.31
N GLU A 659 -32.45 54.55 12.48
CA GLU A 659 -31.95 55.84 12.02
C GLU A 659 -31.76 55.88 10.49
N ILE A 660 -31.27 54.81 9.88
CA ILE A 660 -31.15 54.69 8.42
C ILE A 660 -32.51 54.76 7.74
N GLN A 661 -33.54 54.13 8.31
CA GLN A 661 -34.90 54.16 7.79
C GLN A 661 -35.45 55.58 7.58
N LYS A 662 -35.12 56.52 8.47
CA LYS A 662 -35.52 57.93 8.35
C LYS A 662 -34.85 58.66 7.18
N ARG A 663 -33.68 58.17 6.75
CA ARG A 663 -32.85 58.78 5.69
C ARG A 663 -33.13 58.21 4.31
N LEU A 664 -34.01 57.21 4.18
CA LEU A 664 -34.27 56.51 2.92
C LEU A 664 -35.05 57.36 1.91
N THR A 665 -34.53 57.41 0.68
CA THR A 665 -35.24 58.02 -0.45
C THR A 665 -36.15 57.02 -1.16
N LYS A 666 -37.08 57.51 -1.99
CA LYS A 666 -37.92 56.64 -2.86
C LYS A 666 -37.07 55.72 -3.76
N LYS A 667 -35.88 56.16 -4.17
CA LYS A 667 -34.95 55.37 -4.99
C LYS A 667 -34.33 54.22 -4.19
N ASP A 668 -33.99 54.47 -2.93
CA ASP A 668 -33.40 53.46 -2.04
C ASP A 668 -34.43 52.35 -1.73
N ARG A 669 -35.71 52.70 -1.56
CA ARG A 669 -36.80 51.72 -1.39
C ARG A 669 -36.96 50.80 -2.61
N LYS A 670 -36.85 51.34 -3.83
CA LYS A 670 -36.88 50.53 -5.05
C LYS A 670 -35.68 49.58 -5.15
N SER A 671 -34.46 50.07 -4.86
CA SER A 671 -33.26 49.23 -4.83
C SER A 671 -33.31 48.15 -3.74
N THR A 672 -34.03 48.41 -2.64
CA THR A 672 -34.27 47.42 -1.58
C THR A 672 -35.12 46.25 -2.08
N GLU A 673 -36.21 46.52 -2.82
CA GLU A 673 -37.05 45.47 -3.39
C GLU A 673 -36.28 44.59 -4.38
N GLU A 674 -35.46 45.23 -5.24
CA GLU A 674 -34.58 44.55 -6.19
C GLU A 674 -33.51 43.72 -5.47
N SER A 675 -32.86 44.27 -4.43
CA SER A 675 -31.88 43.58 -3.58
C SER A 675 -32.47 42.35 -2.89
N ARG A 676 -33.66 42.48 -2.29
CA ARG A 676 -34.36 41.39 -1.61
C ARG A 676 -34.67 40.25 -2.57
N LYS A 677 -35.13 40.57 -3.79
CA LYS A 677 -35.41 39.56 -4.83
C LYS A 677 -34.13 38.83 -5.26
N LEU A 678 -33.03 39.55 -5.48
CA LEU A 678 -31.73 38.97 -5.84
C LEU A 678 -31.18 38.07 -4.73
N ARG A 679 -31.32 38.46 -3.46
CA ARG A 679 -30.92 37.64 -2.30
C ARG A 679 -31.69 36.32 -2.25
N GLN A 680 -33.02 36.38 -2.39
CA GLN A 680 -33.86 35.18 -2.40
C GLN A 680 -33.50 34.23 -3.55
N GLN A 681 -33.26 34.77 -4.74
CA GLN A 681 -32.80 33.99 -5.90
C GLN A 681 -31.45 33.33 -5.65
N ASN A 682 -30.49 34.06 -5.06
CA ASN A 682 -29.17 33.52 -4.72
C ASN A 682 -29.26 32.42 -3.66
N TYR A 683 -30.08 32.60 -2.61
CA TYR A 683 -30.30 31.55 -1.61
C TYR A 683 -30.90 30.29 -2.25
N GLN A 684 -31.86 30.44 -3.15
CA GLN A 684 -32.44 29.30 -3.88
C GLN A 684 -31.39 28.60 -4.75
N GLU A 685 -30.55 29.34 -5.47
CA GLU A 685 -29.48 28.75 -6.29
C GLU A 685 -28.44 27.99 -5.44
N ILE A 686 -28.07 28.54 -4.27
CA ILE A 686 -27.17 27.87 -3.30
C ILE A 686 -27.80 26.56 -2.78
N ARG A 687 -29.12 26.56 -2.51
CA ARG A 687 -29.87 25.36 -2.11
C ARG A 687 -29.89 24.32 -3.22
N ASP A 688 -30.20 24.73 -4.45
CA ASP A 688 -30.26 23.84 -5.62
C ASP A 688 -28.88 23.19 -5.89
N LYS A 689 -27.80 23.97 -5.74
CA LYS A 689 -26.41 23.50 -5.88
C LYS A 689 -25.88 22.70 -4.68
N HIS A 690 -26.66 22.54 -3.61
CA HIS A 690 -26.31 21.80 -2.40
C HIS A 690 -24.94 22.22 -1.80
N VAL A 691 -24.70 23.52 -1.73
CA VAL A 691 -23.43 24.04 -1.21
C VAL A 691 -23.40 23.93 0.32
N VAL A 692 -22.49 23.10 0.84
CA VAL A 692 -22.32 22.85 2.28
C VAL A 692 -21.05 23.49 2.83
N VAL A 693 -21.04 23.86 4.10
CA VAL A 693 -19.85 24.40 4.77
C VAL A 693 -18.89 23.25 5.11
N HIS A 694 -17.63 23.36 4.66
CA HIS A 694 -16.64 22.27 4.77
C HIS A 694 -15.71 22.34 5.99
N GLY A 695 -15.91 23.30 6.92
CA GLY A 695 -15.09 23.43 8.13
C GLY A 695 -15.64 24.40 9.17
N GLY A 696 -15.16 24.31 10.41
CA GLY A 696 -15.63 25.11 11.55
C GLY A 696 -16.86 24.54 12.25
N THR A 697 -17.48 25.34 13.12
CA THR A 697 -18.59 24.93 14.00
C THR A 697 -19.87 24.50 13.25
N PHE A 698 -20.03 24.96 11.99
CA PHE A 698 -21.19 24.70 11.15
C PHE A 698 -20.89 23.72 9.99
N ALA A 699 -19.82 22.93 10.10
CA ALA A 699 -19.43 21.99 9.06
C ALA A 699 -20.54 20.96 8.78
N GLY A 700 -20.96 20.84 7.52
CA GLY A 700 -22.05 19.97 7.08
C GLY A 700 -23.42 20.64 7.01
N GLU A 701 -23.59 21.87 7.51
CA GLU A 701 -24.82 22.64 7.30
C GLU A 701 -24.86 23.28 5.91
N LEU A 702 -26.08 23.49 5.39
CA LEU A 702 -26.31 24.13 4.09
C LEU A 702 -26.02 25.64 4.21
N LEU A 703 -25.21 26.17 3.29
CA LEU A 703 -24.74 27.56 3.35
C LEU A 703 -25.90 28.57 3.30
N ALA A 704 -26.95 28.29 2.53
CA ALA A 704 -28.13 29.15 2.41
C ALA A 704 -28.87 29.32 3.75
N ASP A 705 -29.00 28.24 4.54
CA ASP A 705 -29.74 28.27 5.80
C ASP A 705 -28.99 29.03 6.88
N LEU A 706 -27.64 28.97 6.86
CA LEU A 706 -26.80 29.79 7.73
C LEU A 706 -26.90 31.29 7.38
N LEU A 707 -26.89 31.61 6.08
CA LEU A 707 -27.04 32.97 5.57
C LEU A 707 -28.41 33.58 5.92
N GLU A 708 -29.47 32.78 5.90
CA GLU A 708 -30.81 33.20 6.32
C GLU A 708 -30.89 33.42 7.84
N LYS A 709 -30.21 32.60 8.65
CA LYS A 709 -30.09 32.82 10.11
C LYS A 709 -29.29 34.06 10.48
N ASP A 710 -28.28 34.42 9.67
CA ASP A 710 -27.43 35.59 9.91
C ASP A 710 -28.10 36.92 9.54
N LEU A 711 -29.20 36.86 8.77
CA LEU A 711 -29.98 38.00 8.37
C LEU A 711 -30.60 38.70 9.58
N MET A 712 -30.39 40.00 9.67
CA MET A 712 -31.05 40.86 10.64
C MET A 712 -32.00 41.81 9.91
N ASP A 713 -33.27 41.41 9.87
CA ASP A 713 -34.36 42.20 9.32
C ASP A 713 -34.63 43.46 10.15
N LEU A 714 -35.39 44.39 9.56
CA LEU A 714 -35.78 45.63 10.22
C LEU A 714 -36.66 45.36 11.46
N PRO A 715 -36.51 46.15 12.54
CA PRO A 715 -37.35 46.01 13.72
C PRO A 715 -38.82 46.31 13.39
N VAL A 716 -39.73 45.42 13.77
CA VAL A 716 -41.19 45.58 13.58
C VAL A 716 -41.69 46.72 14.48
N GLU A 717 -42.35 47.73 13.91
CA GLU A 717 -43.07 48.75 14.68
C GLU A 717 -44.31 48.10 15.30
N SER A 718 -44.36 48.00 16.63
CA SER A 718 -45.54 47.59 17.37
C SER A 718 -46.63 48.66 17.26
N ALA A 719 -47.75 48.30 16.63
CA ALA A 719 -48.94 49.13 16.52
C ALA A 719 -49.64 49.25 17.89
N GLU A 720 -49.55 50.42 18.51
CA GLU A 720 -50.45 50.88 19.57
C GLU A 720 -50.73 52.37 19.35
N ASN A 721 -51.90 52.67 18.79
CA ASN A 721 -52.75 53.85 19.04
C ASN A 721 -53.92 53.84 18.03
N GLU A 722 -54.85 52.90 18.21
CA GLU A 722 -56.25 53.17 17.87
C GLU A 722 -56.99 53.36 19.19
N GLU A 723 -57.40 54.59 19.43
CA GLU A 723 -58.32 54.99 20.50
C GLU A 723 -59.64 54.23 20.33
N SER A 724 -60.09 53.52 21.37
CA SER A 724 -61.50 53.13 21.50
C SER A 724 -62.16 53.95 22.61
N PRO A 725 -63.36 54.53 22.41
CA PRO A 725 -63.92 55.50 23.32
C PRO A 725 -64.52 54.88 24.59
N THR A 726 -64.33 55.61 25.70
CA THR A 726 -65.20 55.81 26.87
C THR A 726 -66.42 54.90 27.09
N GLU A 727 -66.37 54.25 28.26
CA GLU A 727 -67.38 54.17 29.34
C GLU A 727 -68.85 53.84 29.02
N ILE A 728 -69.42 52.88 29.77
CA ILE A 728 -70.50 53.13 30.75
C ILE A 728 -70.73 51.88 31.65
N ALA A 729 -70.60 52.15 32.95
CA ALA A 729 -71.39 51.74 34.12
C ALA A 729 -71.53 50.29 34.63
N ALA A 730 -71.54 50.29 35.98
CA ALA A 730 -71.93 49.31 37.00
C ALA A 730 -70.82 48.43 37.57
#